data_AF-A0A8R2LX54-F1
#
_entry.id   AF-A0A8R2LX54-F1
#
_cell.length_a   1.000
_cell.length_b   1.000
_cell.length_c   1.000
_cell.angle_alpha   90.00
_cell.angle_beta   90.00
_cell.angle_gamma   90.00
#
_symmetry.space_group_name_H-M   'P 1'
#
loop_
_entity.id
_entity.type
_entity.pdbx_description
1 polymer ?
#
loop_
_entity_poly.entity_id
_entity_poly.type
_entity_poly.pdbx_seq_one_letter_code
_entity_poly.pdbx_strand_id
1 'polypeptide(L)'
;MLIQTKIMYVKKMICKFRSVLRVVVLFLLFVNVSACNLGLDFLAEDLLAALGPILASTSNIFGDIFKTHSIEEEDGPITPDLITECLKCGRELARSSKERGNKLVKNGINLEAYSPSLLHFFSPSYSADINNAVEVSHEILSSTKVLQTKLCACSDVTPNTFMAFLENQVIKVQDPTLGMPSTIICGNAKYRTTDGICNNERHPYWGRKGACFTRIANPKYGDGIYSMPLARSGRELPNPRTLSTRLFTDRCIPSRVFTHANMQWGQFITHDMVSKAMEVTDEGGIQCCLGDGQGVLPPEWLNDKCIPISVPDDDTFYRSYGIKCLNMVRSITAPREDCTLGPAEQMNAVTSFLDGSTIYGSDKKTSMKLRSKKNGKLRQVNKKDSCRGFLPSVDDKSASCDLRNSSEPCYVSGDLRVNQTPTLAMLHTLFLREHNRIADILSELNPLWSDEKLYQETRKIVIAEIQHITYQEWLPANLGESYVRYYRISPSSLYSRDYNEDVNPGIINSFGAAAFRFMHSVVPDTIMACPSGYNAAYLHRLSDHYFNPSILETSSEAFDDVVRGSVSHYSAEADPFVSGELTNLMFKSYNRWGLDLIATDIQRGRDHGLASYNDYREICGLRKARCFQDLAGEITQDRINALARLYECVDDIDLFVGGSLERDVQGSIFGHTFHCIVAEQFYRTRIGDRFFYDNGEMPHSFSSDQLKEIKKTSLARVICDNTDGVYYVQKKAFELESTYNPKYRCDDYEAIPYVDLTAWKKPILDLFD
;
A
#
# COMPACT_ATOMS: atom_id res chain seq x y z
N MET A 1 39.89 -39.34 -28.66
CA MET A 1 41.02 -38.46 -29.05
C MET A 1 40.67 -36.96 -29.08
N LEU A 2 39.49 -36.50 -29.54
CA LEU A 2 39.13 -35.07 -29.51
C LEU A 2 38.95 -34.44 -28.11
N ILE A 3 38.53 -35.22 -27.10
CA ILE A 3 38.32 -34.72 -25.73
C ILE A 3 39.64 -34.42 -25.01
N GLN A 4 40.69 -35.21 -25.26
CA GLN A 4 42.02 -34.97 -24.69
C GLN A 4 42.67 -33.69 -25.27
N THR A 5 42.42 -33.38 -26.54
CA THR A 5 42.93 -32.15 -27.17
C THR A 5 42.23 -30.90 -26.62
N LYS A 6 40.91 -30.95 -26.35
CA LYS A 6 40.16 -29.84 -25.73
C LYS A 6 40.57 -29.60 -24.27
N ILE A 7 40.76 -30.65 -23.46
CA ILE A 7 41.21 -30.52 -22.06
C ILE A 7 42.63 -29.94 -21.98
N MET A 8 43.51 -30.30 -22.91
CA MET A 8 44.88 -29.76 -22.97
C MET A 8 44.91 -28.28 -23.38
N TYR A 9 43.97 -27.84 -24.23
CA TYR A 9 43.82 -26.44 -24.63
C TYR A 9 43.30 -25.57 -23.48
N VAL A 10 42.28 -26.06 -22.76
CA VAL A 10 41.71 -25.37 -21.58
C VAL A 10 42.72 -25.29 -20.44
N LYS A 11 43.50 -26.35 -20.18
CA LYS A 11 44.59 -26.30 -19.19
C LYS A 11 45.71 -25.32 -19.56
N LYS A 12 46.09 -25.21 -20.84
CA LYS A 12 47.06 -24.20 -21.31
C LYS A 12 46.51 -22.78 -21.16
N MET A 13 45.22 -22.57 -21.38
CA MET A 13 44.57 -21.27 -21.24
C MET A 13 44.48 -20.84 -19.76
N ILE A 14 44.09 -21.75 -18.87
CA ILE A 14 44.05 -21.51 -17.41
C ILE A 14 45.45 -21.25 -16.83
N CYS A 15 46.49 -21.95 -17.31
CA CYS A 15 47.88 -21.68 -16.92
C CYS A 15 48.38 -20.30 -17.38
N LYS A 16 48.03 -19.87 -18.60
CA LYS A 16 48.36 -18.50 -19.07
C LYS A 16 47.61 -17.43 -18.27
N PHE A 17 46.33 -17.65 -17.97
CA PHE A 17 45.51 -16.69 -17.19
C PHE A 17 46.01 -16.55 -15.74
N ARG A 18 46.40 -17.66 -15.09
CA ARG A 18 47.03 -17.62 -13.76
C ARG A 18 48.39 -16.92 -13.76
N SER A 19 49.15 -17.01 -14.85
CA SER A 19 50.44 -16.34 -14.98
C SER A 19 50.27 -14.82 -15.14
N VAL A 20 49.31 -14.39 -15.96
CA VAL A 20 48.97 -12.97 -16.15
C VAL A 20 48.38 -12.37 -14.88
N LEU A 21 47.46 -13.07 -14.20
CA LEU A 21 46.89 -12.60 -12.94
C LEU A 21 47.95 -12.52 -11.82
N ARG A 22 48.92 -13.45 -11.78
CA ARG A 22 50.05 -13.36 -10.85
C ARG A 22 50.96 -12.18 -11.16
N VAL A 23 51.24 -11.87 -12.43
CA VAL A 23 52.04 -10.70 -12.83
C VAL A 23 51.31 -9.40 -12.49
N VAL A 24 50.00 -9.32 -12.72
CA VAL A 24 49.18 -8.14 -12.38
C VAL A 24 49.06 -7.95 -10.87
N VAL A 25 48.88 -9.02 -10.10
CA VAL A 25 48.83 -8.95 -8.63
C VAL A 25 50.21 -8.65 -8.04
N LEU A 26 51.30 -9.20 -8.58
CA LEU A 26 52.66 -8.82 -8.19
C LEU A 26 52.97 -7.36 -8.54
N PHE A 27 52.50 -6.85 -9.68
CA PHE A 27 52.71 -5.46 -10.07
C PHE A 27 51.87 -4.50 -9.20
N LEU A 28 50.62 -4.84 -8.90
CA LEU A 28 49.77 -4.07 -7.97
C LEU A 28 50.31 -4.09 -6.53
N LEU A 29 50.93 -5.19 -6.10
CA LEU A 29 51.62 -5.27 -4.82
C LEU A 29 52.93 -4.47 -4.81
N PHE A 30 53.67 -4.40 -5.93
CA PHE A 30 54.88 -3.58 -6.05
C PHE A 30 54.58 -2.08 -6.13
N VAL A 31 53.45 -1.69 -6.74
CA VAL A 31 52.98 -0.29 -6.79
C VAL A 31 52.49 0.20 -5.42
N ASN A 32 51.93 -0.68 -4.59
CA ASN A 32 51.47 -0.31 -3.24
C ASN A 32 52.58 -0.22 -2.17
N VAL A 33 53.80 -0.70 -2.45
CA VAL A 33 54.91 -0.70 -1.47
C VAL A 33 55.89 0.47 -1.66
N SER A 34 55.69 1.32 -2.69
CA SER A 34 56.63 2.42 -3.00
C SER A 34 55.99 3.81 -3.07
N ALA A 35 54.72 3.97 -2.70
CA ALA A 35 54.03 5.27 -2.72
C ALA A 35 54.27 6.09 -1.43
N CYS A 36 55.54 6.39 -1.15
CA CYS A 36 55.93 7.55 -0.37
C CYS A 36 57.01 8.27 -1.18
N ASN A 37 56.65 9.44 -1.69
CA ASN A 37 57.46 10.36 -2.52
C ASN A 37 57.71 9.93 -3.97
N LEU A 38 56.93 10.48 -4.90
CA LEU A 38 57.35 11.36 -6.00
C LEU A 38 56.28 11.37 -7.11
N GLY A 39 55.94 12.56 -7.60
CA GLY A 39 54.96 12.78 -8.66
C GLY A 39 55.39 12.16 -9.98
N LEU A 40 54.45 11.47 -10.63
CA LEU A 40 54.60 10.82 -11.93
C LEU A 40 53.32 11.00 -12.77
N ASP A 41 53.01 12.26 -13.10
CA ASP A 41 51.94 12.61 -14.06
C ASP A 41 52.36 12.40 -15.54
N PHE A 42 53.57 11.89 -15.81
CA PHE A 42 54.11 11.80 -17.17
C PHE A 42 54.15 10.38 -17.77
N LEU A 43 53.70 9.33 -17.06
CA LEU A 43 53.68 7.95 -17.57
C LEU A 43 52.28 7.39 -17.84
N ALA A 44 51.21 8.12 -17.49
CA ALA A 44 49.84 7.64 -17.62
C ALA A 44 49.27 7.77 -19.04
N GLU A 45 49.61 8.82 -19.78
CA GLU A 45 49.00 9.08 -21.10
C GLU A 45 49.53 8.14 -22.20
N ASP A 46 50.83 7.84 -22.23
CA ASP A 46 51.41 6.97 -23.27
C ASP A 46 51.05 5.49 -23.08
N LEU A 47 50.85 5.03 -21.84
CA LEU A 47 50.46 3.65 -21.57
C LEU A 47 48.98 3.38 -21.92
N LEU A 48 48.10 4.37 -21.70
CA LEU A 48 46.68 4.29 -22.07
C LEU A 48 46.49 4.32 -23.60
N ALA A 49 47.32 5.08 -24.32
CA ALA A 49 47.31 5.09 -25.79
C ALA A 49 47.75 3.74 -26.40
N ALA A 50 48.68 3.02 -25.75
CA ALA A 50 49.13 1.70 -26.19
C ALA A 50 48.18 0.54 -25.78
N LEU A 51 47.47 0.67 -24.65
CA LEU A 51 46.52 -0.34 -24.17
C LEU A 51 45.09 -0.19 -24.74
N GLY A 52 44.73 1.01 -25.21
CA GLY A 52 43.41 1.30 -25.81
C GLY A 52 43.01 0.34 -26.95
N PRO A 53 43.88 0.04 -27.92
CA PRO A 53 43.57 -0.90 -29.00
C PRO A 53 43.46 -2.36 -28.53
N ILE A 54 44.24 -2.75 -27.52
CA ILE A 54 44.24 -4.11 -26.98
C ILE A 54 42.95 -4.35 -26.16
N LEU A 55 42.54 -3.37 -25.34
CA LEU A 55 41.29 -3.42 -24.58
C LEU A 55 40.06 -3.35 -25.49
N ALA A 56 40.11 -2.55 -26.57
CA ALA A 56 39.05 -2.50 -27.58
C ALA A 56 38.92 -3.81 -28.40
N SER A 57 40.03 -4.53 -28.62
CA SER A 57 39.97 -5.88 -29.23
C SER A 57 39.41 -6.94 -28.28
N THR A 58 39.57 -6.77 -26.95
CA THR A 58 38.97 -7.67 -25.96
C THR A 58 37.51 -7.34 -25.64
N SER A 59 37.06 -6.09 -25.80
CA SER A 59 35.64 -5.73 -25.61
C SER A 59 34.74 -6.34 -26.70
N ASN A 60 35.26 -6.58 -27.90
CA ASN A 60 34.52 -7.33 -28.93
C ASN A 60 34.45 -8.83 -28.65
N ILE A 61 35.44 -9.40 -27.95
CA ILE A 61 35.39 -10.81 -27.51
C ILE A 61 34.45 -10.98 -26.30
N PHE A 62 34.38 -10.01 -25.38
CA PHE A 62 33.41 -10.02 -24.28
C PHE A 62 32.01 -9.61 -24.73
N GLY A 63 31.88 -8.74 -25.73
CA GLY A 63 30.62 -8.36 -26.34
C GLY A 63 29.91 -9.52 -27.05
N ASP A 64 30.66 -10.44 -27.64
CA ASP A 64 30.12 -11.68 -28.22
C ASP A 64 29.94 -12.82 -27.19
N ILE A 65 30.45 -12.67 -25.96
CA ILE A 65 30.16 -13.58 -24.83
C ILE A 65 28.88 -13.15 -24.08
N PHE A 66 28.51 -11.86 -24.11
CA PHE A 66 27.32 -11.32 -23.42
C PHE A 66 26.18 -10.91 -24.35
N LYS A 67 26.35 -10.96 -25.66
CA LYS A 67 25.23 -10.93 -26.61
C LYS A 67 24.57 -12.30 -26.62
N THR A 68 23.34 -12.33 -26.10
CA THR A 68 22.35 -13.39 -26.33
C THR A 68 22.90 -14.80 -26.14
N HIS A 69 22.76 -15.34 -24.93
CA HIS A 69 22.33 -16.75 -24.84
C HIS A 69 20.90 -16.86 -25.38
N SER A 70 20.77 -16.69 -26.69
CA SER A 70 19.79 -17.46 -27.46
C SER A 70 20.19 -18.91 -27.30
N ILE A 71 19.23 -19.70 -26.86
CA ILE A 71 19.33 -21.12 -26.55
C ILE A 71 19.86 -21.85 -27.79
N GLU A 72 21.15 -22.19 -27.79
CA GLU A 72 21.73 -23.18 -28.70
C GLU A 72 22.53 -24.21 -27.86
N GLU A 73 21.82 -25.32 -27.61
CA GLU A 73 22.26 -26.71 -27.38
C GLU A 73 23.38 -27.02 -26.35
N GLU A 74 22.96 -27.38 -25.13
CA GLU A 74 23.28 -28.68 -24.48
C GLU A 74 22.32 -28.90 -23.27
N ASP A 75 21.39 -29.87 -23.40
CA ASP A 75 20.57 -30.57 -22.39
C ASP A 75 20.26 -29.88 -21.03
N GLY A 76 19.53 -28.75 -21.08
CA GLY A 76 18.80 -28.25 -19.90
C GLY A 76 17.38 -28.84 -19.83
N PRO A 77 16.78 -29.03 -18.64
CA PRO A 77 15.44 -29.60 -18.50
C PRO A 77 14.32 -28.67 -19.01
N ILE A 78 14.63 -27.39 -19.29
CA ILE A 78 13.69 -26.42 -19.87
C ILE A 78 14.07 -26.12 -21.31
N THR A 79 13.26 -26.60 -22.25
CA THR A 79 13.34 -26.24 -23.66
C THR A 79 12.38 -25.09 -23.99
N PRO A 80 12.64 -24.29 -25.04
CA PRO A 80 11.69 -23.30 -25.55
C PRO A 80 10.31 -23.89 -25.84
N ASP A 81 10.28 -25.13 -26.34
CA ASP A 81 9.04 -25.86 -26.64
C ASP A 81 8.26 -26.18 -25.36
N LEU A 82 8.94 -26.61 -24.29
CA LEU A 82 8.31 -26.86 -23.00
C LEU A 82 7.69 -25.58 -22.43
N ILE A 83 8.41 -24.44 -22.50
CA ILE A 83 7.89 -23.15 -22.04
C ILE A 83 6.64 -22.77 -22.84
N THR A 84 6.70 -22.88 -24.17
CA THR A 84 5.59 -22.55 -25.06
C THR A 84 4.36 -23.43 -24.77
N GLU A 85 4.56 -24.72 -24.55
CA GLU A 85 3.50 -25.65 -24.16
C GLU A 85 2.89 -25.28 -22.80
N CYS A 86 3.72 -24.96 -21.80
CA CYS A 86 3.26 -24.55 -20.48
C CYS A 86 2.48 -23.22 -20.53
N LEU A 87 2.90 -22.27 -21.38
CA LEU A 87 2.20 -21.02 -21.62
C LEU A 87 0.81 -21.26 -22.22
N LYS A 88 0.74 -22.08 -23.28
CA LYS A 88 -0.53 -22.44 -23.91
C LYS A 88 -1.48 -23.13 -22.91
N CYS A 89 -1.00 -24.13 -22.19
CA CYS A 89 -1.80 -24.87 -21.22
C CYS A 89 -2.26 -23.98 -20.06
N GLY A 90 -1.38 -23.12 -19.53
CA GLY A 90 -1.72 -22.18 -18.47
C GLY A 90 -2.78 -21.17 -18.90
N ARG A 91 -2.73 -20.65 -20.14
CA ARG A 91 -3.77 -19.79 -20.71
C ARG A 91 -5.13 -20.49 -20.79
N GLU A 92 -5.16 -21.72 -21.29
CA GLU A 92 -6.39 -22.52 -21.36
C GLU A 92 -6.99 -22.79 -19.97
N LEU A 93 -6.15 -23.11 -18.97
CA LEU A 93 -6.57 -23.31 -17.57
C LEU A 93 -7.11 -22.03 -16.93
N ALA A 94 -6.41 -20.90 -17.09
CA ALA A 94 -6.84 -19.61 -16.56
C ALA A 94 -8.21 -19.21 -17.14
N ARG A 95 -8.38 -19.36 -18.46
CA ARG A 95 -9.66 -19.10 -19.14
C ARG A 95 -10.77 -20.03 -18.65
N SER A 96 -10.49 -21.33 -18.53
CA SER A 96 -11.47 -22.30 -18.04
C SER A 96 -11.91 -22.00 -16.60
N SER A 97 -10.99 -21.57 -15.74
CA SER A 97 -11.30 -21.16 -14.36
C SER A 97 -12.21 -19.93 -14.33
N LYS A 98 -11.92 -18.93 -15.18
CA LYS A 98 -12.75 -17.73 -15.33
C LYS A 98 -14.17 -18.07 -15.79
N GLU A 99 -14.29 -18.89 -16.84
CA GLU A 99 -15.59 -19.34 -17.37
C GLU A 99 -16.39 -20.13 -16.32
N ARG A 100 -15.73 -20.99 -15.54
CA ARG A 100 -16.35 -21.70 -14.42
C ARG A 100 -16.86 -20.72 -13.35
N GLY A 101 -16.05 -19.75 -12.95
CA GLY A 101 -16.42 -18.73 -11.97
C GLY A 101 -17.67 -17.96 -12.38
N ASN A 102 -17.70 -17.45 -13.62
CA ASN A 102 -18.86 -16.77 -14.20
C ASN A 102 -20.11 -17.68 -14.21
N LYS A 103 -19.94 -18.97 -14.53
CA LYS A 103 -21.04 -19.94 -14.54
C LYS A 103 -21.62 -20.20 -13.15
N LEU A 104 -20.80 -20.24 -12.10
CA LEU A 104 -21.27 -20.42 -10.73
C LEU A 104 -22.19 -19.26 -10.32
N VAL A 105 -21.76 -18.03 -10.58
CA VAL A 105 -22.54 -16.81 -10.26
C VAL A 105 -23.85 -16.75 -11.06
N LYS A 106 -23.80 -17.04 -12.37
CA LYS A 106 -25.00 -17.15 -13.22
C LYS A 106 -26.00 -18.19 -12.74
N ASN A 107 -25.51 -19.28 -12.16
CA ASN A 107 -26.34 -20.37 -11.64
C ASN A 107 -26.84 -20.12 -10.20
N GLY A 108 -26.67 -18.90 -9.67
CA GLY A 108 -27.22 -18.50 -8.37
C GLY A 108 -26.26 -18.65 -7.19
N ILE A 109 -24.99 -19.01 -7.41
CA ILE A 109 -23.96 -18.99 -6.36
C ILE A 109 -23.36 -17.59 -6.32
N ASN A 110 -24.13 -16.63 -5.81
CA ASN A 110 -23.77 -15.23 -5.71
C ASN A 110 -23.87 -14.73 -4.27
N LEU A 111 -23.27 -13.57 -4.01
CA LEU A 111 -23.35 -12.92 -2.72
C LEU A 111 -24.78 -12.41 -2.48
N GLU A 112 -25.33 -12.70 -1.29
CA GLU A 112 -26.63 -12.16 -0.90
C GLU A 112 -26.59 -10.63 -0.82
N ALA A 113 -27.65 -9.98 -1.31
CA ALA A 113 -27.79 -8.52 -1.23
C ALA A 113 -27.74 -8.07 0.23
N TYR A 114 -27.00 -6.98 0.49
CA TYR A 114 -26.80 -6.40 1.83
C TYR A 114 -26.18 -7.35 2.88
N SER A 115 -25.58 -8.47 2.45
CA SER A 115 -24.79 -9.31 3.35
C SER A 115 -23.49 -8.59 3.76
N PRO A 116 -22.92 -8.87 4.95
CA PRO A 116 -21.60 -8.36 5.33
C PRO A 116 -20.53 -8.73 4.30
N SER A 117 -20.66 -9.91 3.69
CA SER A 117 -19.83 -10.40 2.61
C SER A 117 -19.84 -9.46 1.39
N LEU A 118 -21.02 -9.02 0.94
CA LEU A 118 -21.13 -8.10 -0.21
C LEU A 118 -20.50 -6.74 0.08
N LEU A 119 -20.75 -6.20 1.28
CA LEU A 119 -20.18 -4.91 1.71
C LEU A 119 -18.66 -4.94 1.82
N HIS A 120 -18.06 -6.12 2.00
CA HIS A 120 -16.62 -6.28 1.93
C HIS A 120 -16.08 -5.98 0.51
N PHE A 121 -16.86 -6.26 -0.55
CA PHE A 121 -16.49 -5.94 -1.93
C PHE A 121 -16.78 -4.47 -2.26
N PHE A 122 -15.79 -3.60 -2.04
CA PHE A 122 -15.88 -2.16 -2.33
C PHE A 122 -16.11 -1.79 -3.80
N SER A 123 -15.82 -2.70 -4.75
CA SER A 123 -16.15 -2.51 -6.17
C SER A 123 -16.41 -3.85 -6.86
N PRO A 124 -17.53 -4.00 -7.59
CA PRO A 124 -17.76 -5.16 -8.44
C PRO A 124 -17.13 -5.02 -9.84
N SER A 125 -16.51 -3.88 -10.18
CA SER A 125 -15.97 -3.62 -11.51
C SER A 125 -14.67 -2.82 -11.48
N TYR A 126 -13.71 -3.21 -12.31
CA TYR A 126 -12.43 -2.52 -12.47
C TYR A 126 -12.28 -1.95 -13.89
N SER A 127 -11.33 -1.02 -14.07
CA SER A 127 -10.98 -0.50 -15.40
C SER A 127 -10.43 -1.62 -16.30
N ALA A 128 -10.64 -1.50 -17.60
CA ALA A 128 -10.17 -2.49 -18.59
C ALA A 128 -8.68 -2.82 -18.42
N ASP A 129 -7.84 -1.83 -18.13
CA ASP A 129 -6.40 -2.02 -17.91
C ASP A 129 -6.09 -2.90 -16.69
N ILE A 130 -6.89 -2.79 -15.61
CA ILE A 130 -6.75 -3.63 -14.42
C ILE A 130 -7.20 -5.05 -14.76
N ASN A 131 -8.36 -5.22 -15.39
CA ASN A 131 -8.86 -6.54 -15.77
C ASN A 131 -7.88 -7.27 -16.69
N ASN A 132 -7.30 -6.57 -17.67
CA ASN A 132 -6.28 -7.14 -18.56
C ASN A 132 -5.03 -7.58 -17.79
N ALA A 133 -4.52 -6.76 -16.86
CA ALA A 133 -3.38 -7.14 -16.04
C ALA A 133 -3.69 -8.37 -15.16
N VAL A 134 -4.89 -8.45 -14.58
CA VAL A 134 -5.33 -9.61 -13.78
C VAL A 134 -5.39 -10.88 -14.64
N GLU A 135 -5.93 -10.80 -15.85
CA GLU A 135 -5.99 -11.94 -16.79
C GLU A 135 -4.59 -12.43 -17.14
N VAL A 136 -3.67 -11.53 -17.53
CA VAL A 136 -2.27 -11.85 -17.83
C VAL A 136 -1.59 -12.50 -16.62
N SER A 137 -1.81 -11.97 -15.42
CA SER A 137 -1.28 -12.53 -14.17
C SER A 137 -1.76 -13.97 -13.96
N HIS A 138 -3.05 -14.24 -14.18
CA HIS A 138 -3.61 -15.59 -14.06
C HIS A 138 -3.03 -16.58 -15.09
N GLU A 139 -2.78 -16.13 -16.32
CA GLU A 139 -2.09 -16.95 -17.31
C GLU A 139 -0.68 -17.33 -16.83
N ILE A 140 0.11 -16.34 -16.40
CA ILE A 140 1.49 -16.55 -15.90
C ILE A 140 1.51 -17.49 -14.70
N LEU A 141 0.61 -17.31 -13.72
CA LEU A 141 0.55 -18.16 -12.53
C LEU A 141 0.16 -19.60 -12.88
N SER A 142 -0.81 -19.77 -13.77
CA SER A 142 -1.23 -21.10 -14.23
C SER A 142 -0.11 -21.79 -15.01
N SER A 143 0.59 -21.07 -15.89
CA SER A 143 1.75 -21.57 -16.62
C SER A 143 2.90 -21.94 -15.70
N THR A 144 3.17 -21.15 -14.66
CA THR A 144 4.20 -21.44 -13.66
C THR A 144 3.88 -22.75 -12.93
N LYS A 145 2.61 -23.00 -12.58
CA LYS A 145 2.17 -24.26 -11.96
C LYS A 145 2.28 -25.47 -12.89
N VAL A 146 1.92 -25.32 -14.16
CA VAL A 146 2.09 -26.38 -15.17
C VAL A 146 3.56 -26.73 -15.34
N LEU A 147 4.43 -25.71 -15.41
CA LEU A 147 5.88 -25.90 -15.51
C LEU A 147 6.44 -26.61 -14.29
N GLN A 148 6.04 -26.21 -13.07
CA GLN A 148 6.43 -26.90 -11.84
C GLN A 148 6.04 -28.39 -11.89
N THR A 149 4.80 -28.67 -12.27
CA THR A 149 4.28 -30.05 -12.34
C THR A 149 5.06 -30.90 -13.34
N LYS A 150 5.32 -30.38 -14.54
CA LYS A 150 6.07 -31.10 -15.58
C LYS A 150 7.53 -31.34 -15.19
N LEU A 151 8.20 -30.33 -14.65
CA LEU A 151 9.60 -30.48 -14.23
C LEU A 151 9.74 -31.42 -13.03
N CYS A 152 8.83 -31.36 -12.06
CA CYS A 152 8.84 -32.30 -10.94
C CYS A 152 8.57 -33.75 -11.37
N ALA A 153 7.89 -33.96 -12.50
CA ALA A 153 7.65 -35.29 -13.05
C ALA A 153 8.80 -35.83 -13.92
N CYS A 154 9.59 -34.94 -14.54
CA CYS A 154 10.56 -35.31 -15.58
C CYS A 154 12.02 -34.95 -15.26
N SER A 155 12.32 -34.38 -14.09
CA SER A 155 13.67 -33.95 -13.69
C SER A 155 13.90 -34.12 -12.17
N ASP A 156 15.12 -33.87 -11.69
CA ASP A 156 15.47 -33.90 -10.26
C ASP A 156 14.97 -32.69 -9.45
N VAL A 157 14.20 -31.80 -10.08
CA VAL A 157 13.61 -30.63 -9.42
C VAL A 157 12.43 -31.08 -8.55
N THR A 158 12.47 -30.77 -7.26
CA THR A 158 11.33 -30.94 -6.34
C THR A 158 10.50 -29.67 -6.24
N PRO A 159 9.24 -29.72 -5.74
CA PRO A 159 8.46 -28.50 -5.47
C PRO A 159 9.19 -27.49 -4.58
N ASN A 160 9.97 -27.99 -3.60
CA ASN A 160 10.74 -27.15 -2.68
C ASN A 160 11.95 -26.47 -3.33
N THR A 161 12.54 -27.08 -4.37
CA THR A 161 13.71 -26.55 -5.08
C THR A 161 13.33 -25.81 -6.36
N PHE A 162 12.09 -25.94 -6.82
CA PHE A 162 11.60 -25.36 -8.07
C PHE A 162 11.75 -23.83 -8.10
N MET A 163 11.43 -23.15 -7.00
CA MET A 163 11.51 -21.68 -6.98
C MET A 163 12.95 -21.19 -7.07
N ALA A 164 13.87 -21.80 -6.31
CA ALA A 164 15.30 -21.51 -6.42
C ALA A 164 15.85 -21.85 -7.82
N PHE A 165 15.30 -22.87 -8.48
CA PHE A 165 15.65 -23.19 -9.86
C PHE A 165 15.19 -22.10 -10.84
N LEU A 166 13.93 -21.63 -10.74
CA LEU A 166 13.41 -20.53 -11.56
C LEU A 166 14.16 -19.21 -11.35
N GLU A 167 14.59 -18.91 -10.12
CA GLU A 167 15.38 -17.70 -9.83
C GLU A 167 16.72 -17.70 -10.57
N ASN A 168 17.31 -18.88 -10.79
CA ASN A 168 18.57 -19.03 -11.54
C ASN A 168 18.35 -19.09 -13.06
N GLN A 169 17.17 -19.52 -13.52
CA GLN A 169 16.79 -19.59 -14.93
C GLN A 169 15.60 -18.67 -15.20
N VAL A 170 15.88 -17.36 -15.26
CA VAL A 170 14.85 -16.32 -15.43
C VAL A 170 14.13 -16.49 -16.78
N ILE A 171 12.91 -17.04 -16.74
CA ILE A 171 12.05 -17.21 -17.92
C ILE A 171 11.14 -16.01 -18.06
N LYS A 172 11.43 -15.16 -19.05
CA LYS A 172 10.57 -14.05 -19.46
C LYS A 172 9.54 -14.53 -20.47
N VAL A 173 8.27 -14.23 -20.23
CA VAL A 173 7.22 -14.55 -21.19
C VAL A 173 7.25 -13.53 -22.33
N GLN A 174 7.93 -13.84 -23.43
CA GLN A 174 7.97 -12.98 -24.62
C GLN A 174 6.72 -13.19 -25.50
N ASP A 175 5.55 -12.80 -24.99
CA ASP A 175 4.31 -12.84 -25.76
C ASP A 175 3.78 -11.41 -26.01
N PRO A 176 3.81 -10.90 -27.26
CA PRO A 176 3.28 -9.59 -27.63
C PRO A 176 1.79 -9.42 -27.30
N THR A 177 1.04 -10.52 -27.18
CA THR A 177 -0.39 -10.50 -26.86
C THR A 177 -0.70 -10.21 -25.39
N LEU A 178 0.29 -10.28 -24.50
CA LEU A 178 0.15 -9.96 -23.07
C LEU A 178 0.19 -8.45 -22.77
N GLY A 179 0.20 -7.60 -23.80
CA GLY A 179 0.03 -6.14 -23.65
C GLY A 179 1.15 -5.48 -22.85
N MET A 180 2.41 -5.86 -23.14
CA MET A 180 3.57 -5.33 -22.41
C MET A 180 3.64 -3.80 -22.51
N PRO A 181 4.06 -3.12 -21.44
CA PRO A 181 4.17 -1.68 -21.47
C PRO A 181 5.24 -1.27 -22.50
N SER A 182 4.84 -0.45 -23.49
CA SER A 182 5.77 0.18 -24.42
C SER A 182 6.78 1.04 -23.66
N THR A 183 7.99 1.21 -24.18
CA THR A 183 8.97 2.11 -23.55
C THR A 183 8.39 3.52 -23.43
N ILE A 184 8.03 3.94 -22.22
CA ILE A 184 7.52 5.30 -21.97
C ILE A 184 8.70 6.25 -21.91
N ILE A 185 8.68 7.26 -22.79
CA ILE A 185 9.59 8.40 -22.70
C ILE A 185 8.88 9.47 -21.88
N CYS A 186 9.40 9.74 -20.68
CA CYS A 186 8.86 10.78 -19.81
C CYS A 186 9.22 12.17 -20.33
N GLY A 187 8.23 13.06 -20.39
CA GLY A 187 8.44 14.47 -20.68
C GLY A 187 8.80 15.27 -19.43
N ASN A 188 9.31 16.49 -19.62
CA ASN A 188 9.59 17.44 -18.53
C ASN A 188 8.28 18.10 -18.02
N ALA A 189 7.38 17.28 -17.46
CA ALA A 189 6.08 17.73 -16.98
C ALA A 189 6.18 18.38 -15.60
N LYS A 190 5.59 19.58 -15.47
CA LYS A 190 5.52 20.34 -14.21
C LYS A 190 4.65 19.67 -13.14
N TYR A 191 3.61 18.95 -13.55
CA TYR A 191 2.62 18.36 -12.64
C TYR A 191 2.66 16.83 -12.69
N ARG A 192 2.28 16.22 -11.56
CA ARG A 192 2.10 14.77 -11.44
C ARG A 192 1.03 14.29 -12.42
N THR A 193 1.28 13.17 -13.08
CA THR A 193 0.24 12.39 -13.75
C THR A 193 -0.80 11.91 -12.73
N THR A 194 -1.99 11.54 -13.19
CA THR A 194 -3.07 11.06 -12.31
C THR A 194 -2.87 9.59 -11.90
N ASP A 195 -2.18 8.81 -12.71
CA ASP A 195 -1.92 7.38 -12.50
C ASP A 195 -0.52 7.10 -11.93
N GLY A 196 0.27 8.13 -11.66
CA GLY A 196 1.61 8.03 -11.05
C GLY A 196 2.74 7.69 -12.04
N ILE A 197 2.44 7.50 -13.32
CA ILE A 197 3.47 7.24 -14.34
C ILE A 197 4.42 8.44 -14.47
N CYS A 198 5.70 8.17 -14.75
CA CYS A 198 6.73 9.20 -14.93
C CYS A 198 7.04 10.02 -13.67
N ASN A 199 6.71 9.53 -12.48
CA ASN A 199 7.33 10.06 -11.26
C ASN A 199 8.84 9.80 -11.31
N ASN A 200 9.23 8.55 -11.57
CA ASN A 200 10.61 8.17 -11.84
C ASN A 200 10.86 8.16 -13.36
N GLU A 201 11.88 8.87 -13.83
CA GLU A 201 12.17 9.01 -15.28
C GLU A 201 12.91 7.79 -15.85
N ARG A 202 13.70 7.08 -15.03
CA ARG A 202 14.41 5.84 -15.41
C ARG A 202 13.49 4.62 -15.38
N HIS A 203 12.55 4.61 -14.43
CA HIS A 203 11.58 3.55 -14.21
C HIS A 203 10.16 4.11 -14.19
N PRO A 204 9.58 4.47 -15.36
CA PRO A 204 8.31 5.19 -15.46
C PRO A 204 7.10 4.53 -14.80
N TYR A 205 7.16 3.22 -14.55
CA TYR A 205 6.07 2.43 -13.97
C TYR A 205 6.14 2.31 -12.44
N TRP A 206 7.23 2.70 -11.80
CA TRP A 206 7.35 2.59 -10.35
C TRP A 206 6.33 3.47 -9.62
N GLY A 207 5.56 2.84 -8.73
CA GLY A 207 4.55 3.50 -7.90
C GLY A 207 3.24 3.86 -8.63
N ARG A 208 3.06 3.47 -9.89
CA ARG A 208 1.83 3.75 -10.63
C ARG A 208 0.62 2.95 -10.13
N LYS A 209 -0.57 3.40 -10.50
CA LYS A 209 -1.81 2.61 -10.41
C LYS A 209 -1.67 1.27 -11.15
N GLY A 210 -2.00 0.18 -10.47
CA GLY A 210 -1.98 -1.17 -11.01
C GLY A 210 -0.60 -1.83 -11.00
N ALA A 211 0.41 -1.20 -10.39
CA ALA A 211 1.71 -1.84 -10.14
C ALA A 211 1.60 -2.94 -9.07
N CYS A 212 2.57 -3.84 -9.06
CA CYS A 212 2.74 -4.80 -7.97
C CYS A 212 3.13 -4.09 -6.67
N PHE A 213 2.73 -4.64 -5.52
CA PHE A 213 3.42 -4.33 -4.27
C PHE A 213 4.91 -4.72 -4.37
N THR A 214 5.79 -3.92 -3.78
CA THR A 214 7.20 -4.28 -3.63
C THR A 214 7.38 -5.25 -2.47
N ARG A 215 8.51 -5.94 -2.40
CA ARG A 215 8.82 -6.87 -1.31
C ARG A 215 10.20 -6.59 -0.72
N ILE A 216 10.31 -6.75 0.60
CA ILE A 216 11.58 -6.75 1.34
C ILE A 216 11.91 -8.14 1.90
N ALA A 217 11.00 -9.11 1.71
CA ALA A 217 11.17 -10.51 2.07
C ALA A 217 10.62 -11.39 0.94
N ASN A 218 11.20 -12.57 0.74
CA ASN A 218 10.70 -13.53 -0.24
C ASN A 218 9.28 -13.99 0.11
N PRO A 219 8.38 -14.16 -0.88
CA PRO A 219 7.03 -14.63 -0.62
C PRO A 219 7.02 -16.07 -0.10
N LYS A 220 6.09 -16.38 0.81
CA LYS A 220 5.88 -17.70 1.39
C LYS A 220 4.50 -18.23 0.99
N TYR A 221 4.48 -19.04 -0.07
CA TYR A 221 3.30 -19.79 -0.53
C TYR A 221 3.51 -21.29 -0.31
N GLY A 222 2.43 -22.06 -0.10
CA GLY A 222 2.53 -23.50 0.15
C GLY A 222 3.13 -24.30 -1.01
N ASP A 223 2.89 -23.85 -2.25
CA ASP A 223 3.44 -24.39 -3.51
C ASP A 223 4.58 -23.53 -4.07
N GLY A 224 5.00 -22.49 -3.33
CA GLY A 224 5.96 -21.48 -3.78
C GLY A 224 5.43 -20.50 -4.83
N ILE A 225 4.18 -20.67 -5.31
CA ILE A 225 3.63 -19.91 -6.44
C ILE A 225 2.43 -19.06 -6.01
N TYR A 226 1.36 -19.70 -5.50
CA TYR A 226 0.12 -19.01 -5.16
C TYR A 226 -0.68 -19.69 -4.05
N SER A 227 -0.49 -20.97 -3.70
CA SER A 227 -1.34 -21.63 -2.70
C SER A 227 -1.14 -21.07 -1.28
N MET A 228 -2.18 -21.18 -0.43
CA MET A 228 -2.11 -20.69 0.95
C MET A 228 -0.93 -21.32 1.71
N PRO A 229 -0.23 -20.55 2.55
CA PRO A 229 0.94 -21.03 3.28
C PRO A 229 0.58 -22.14 4.26
N LEU A 230 1.51 -23.08 4.42
CA LEU A 230 1.44 -24.16 5.39
C LEU A 230 2.43 -23.91 6.53
N ALA A 231 2.14 -24.51 7.69
CA ALA A 231 3.08 -24.61 8.78
C ALA A 231 4.31 -25.43 8.35
N ARG A 232 5.41 -25.29 9.08
CA ARG A 232 6.65 -26.05 8.85
C ARG A 232 6.45 -27.57 8.85
N SER A 233 5.45 -28.06 9.57
CA SER A 233 5.05 -29.47 9.60
C SER A 233 4.33 -29.95 8.33
N GLY A 234 3.97 -29.04 7.42
CA GLY A 234 3.13 -29.30 6.25
C GLY A 234 1.63 -29.26 6.54
N ARG A 235 1.22 -28.99 7.79
CA ARG A 235 -0.19 -28.81 8.18
C ARG A 235 -0.66 -27.38 7.92
N GLU A 236 -1.97 -27.17 7.98
CA GLU A 236 -2.55 -25.83 7.92
C GLU A 236 -2.08 -24.97 9.10
N LEU A 237 -1.87 -23.67 8.85
CA LEU A 237 -1.65 -22.71 9.92
C LEU A 237 -2.90 -22.55 10.79
N PRO A 238 -2.76 -22.09 12.05
CA PRO A 238 -3.89 -21.96 12.97
C PRO A 238 -5.02 -21.11 12.38
N ASN A 239 -6.26 -21.48 12.69
CA ASN A 239 -7.44 -20.81 12.14
C ASN A 239 -7.44 -19.30 12.49
N PRO A 240 -7.63 -18.38 11.51
CA PRO A 240 -7.58 -16.93 11.75
C PRO A 240 -8.59 -16.42 12.79
N ARG A 241 -9.81 -16.99 12.84
CA ARG A 241 -10.83 -16.61 13.83
C ARG A 241 -10.47 -17.11 15.23
N THR A 242 -9.87 -18.29 15.33
CA THR A 242 -9.28 -18.75 16.59
C THR A 242 -8.17 -17.80 17.06
N LEU A 243 -7.29 -17.36 16.17
CA LEU A 243 -6.23 -16.41 16.52
C LEU A 243 -6.81 -15.06 16.98
N SER A 244 -7.78 -14.52 16.23
CA SER A 244 -8.52 -13.30 16.58
C SER A 244 -9.09 -13.38 18.01
N THR A 245 -9.92 -14.38 18.29
CA THR A 245 -10.60 -14.51 19.60
C THR A 245 -9.68 -14.86 20.77
N ARG A 246 -8.55 -15.54 20.53
CA ARG A 246 -7.64 -16.02 21.59
C ARG A 246 -6.49 -15.05 21.88
N LEU A 247 -6.08 -14.24 20.91
CA LEU A 247 -4.96 -13.30 21.05
C LEU A 247 -5.41 -11.84 21.08
N PHE A 248 -6.52 -11.50 20.42
CA PHE A 248 -7.02 -10.14 20.27
C PHE A 248 -8.38 -9.99 20.96
N THR A 249 -8.36 -9.91 22.30
CA THR A 249 -9.59 -9.92 23.09
C THR A 249 -10.48 -8.72 22.76
N ASP A 250 -11.80 -8.96 22.67
CA ASP A 250 -12.83 -7.94 22.45
C ASP A 250 -12.91 -6.94 23.61
N ARG A 251 -12.11 -5.87 23.52
CA ARG A 251 -12.07 -4.74 24.46
C ARG A 251 -11.63 -3.49 23.71
N CYS A 252 -12.27 -2.36 24.00
CA CYS A 252 -11.84 -1.04 23.58
C CYS A 252 -11.19 -0.34 24.78
N ILE A 253 -9.86 -0.15 24.74
CA ILE A 253 -9.15 0.65 25.74
C ILE A 253 -9.00 2.07 25.16
N PRO A 254 -9.54 3.12 25.81
CA PRO A 254 -9.38 4.49 25.31
C PRO A 254 -7.92 4.95 25.38
N SER A 255 -7.44 5.55 24.30
CA SER A 255 -6.14 6.21 24.33
C SER A 255 -6.15 7.43 25.23
N ARG A 256 -5.02 7.67 25.90
CA ARG A 256 -4.80 8.83 26.75
C ARG A 256 -4.13 9.99 26.01
N VAL A 257 -3.68 9.75 24.78
CA VAL A 257 -2.88 10.71 24.02
C VAL A 257 -3.60 11.10 22.74
N PHE A 258 -4.15 10.14 21.99
CA PHE A 258 -4.58 10.41 20.62
C PHE A 258 -6.08 10.64 20.48
N THR A 259 -6.42 11.56 19.58
CA THR A 259 -7.79 11.81 19.16
C THR A 259 -8.24 10.81 18.11
N HIS A 260 -9.54 10.68 17.89
CA HIS A 260 -10.09 9.92 16.78
C HIS A 260 -9.59 10.45 15.41
N ALA A 261 -9.32 11.76 15.30
CA ALA A 261 -8.68 12.34 14.11
C ALA A 261 -7.31 11.72 13.78
N ASN A 262 -6.53 11.27 14.78
CA ASN A 262 -5.26 10.57 14.55
C ASN A 262 -5.47 9.24 13.80
N MET A 263 -6.36 8.38 14.31
CA MET A 263 -6.70 7.12 13.66
C MET A 263 -7.24 7.38 12.25
N GLN A 264 -8.15 8.34 12.13
CA GLN A 264 -8.82 8.61 10.86
C GLN A 264 -7.86 9.16 9.79
N TRP A 265 -6.85 9.94 10.19
CA TRP A 265 -5.77 10.38 9.31
C TRP A 265 -4.91 9.22 8.84
N GLY A 266 -4.57 8.28 9.72
CA GLY A 266 -3.87 7.04 9.36
C GLY A 266 -4.62 6.26 8.28
N GLN A 267 -5.95 6.11 8.42
CA GLN A 267 -6.77 5.50 7.38
C GLN A 267 -6.79 6.31 6.08
N PHE A 268 -6.93 7.64 6.16
CA PHE A 268 -6.96 8.53 5.00
C PHE A 268 -5.69 8.44 4.14
N ILE A 269 -4.51 8.49 4.76
CA ILE A 269 -3.23 8.36 4.05
C ILE A 269 -2.97 6.93 3.56
N THR A 270 -3.45 5.92 4.28
CA THR A 270 -3.42 4.53 3.79
C THR A 270 -4.21 4.40 2.50
N HIS A 271 -5.39 5.03 2.43
CA HIS A 271 -6.26 4.93 1.26
C HIS A 271 -5.67 5.64 0.05
N ASP A 272 -4.84 6.67 0.26
CA ASP A 272 -4.10 7.36 -0.80
C ASP A 272 -3.04 6.47 -1.44
N MET A 273 -2.40 5.64 -0.62
CA MET A 273 -1.25 4.84 -1.03
C MET A 273 -1.58 3.40 -1.39
N VAL A 274 -2.66 2.84 -0.82
CA VAL A 274 -2.92 1.39 -0.80
C VAL A 274 -4.37 1.08 -1.13
N SER A 275 -4.58 0.27 -2.16
CA SER A 275 -5.87 -0.35 -2.47
C SER A 275 -5.68 -1.80 -2.88
N LYS A 276 -6.08 -2.72 -2.01
CA LYS A 276 -6.08 -4.16 -2.25
C LYS A 276 -7.45 -4.56 -2.77
N ALA A 277 -7.58 -4.67 -4.09
CA ALA A 277 -8.79 -5.16 -4.71
C ALA A 277 -8.93 -6.68 -4.54
N MET A 278 -10.16 -7.17 -4.54
CA MET A 278 -10.48 -8.60 -4.45
C MET A 278 -10.88 -9.16 -5.81
N GLU A 279 -10.61 -10.44 -6.02
CA GLU A 279 -11.09 -11.16 -7.21
C GLU A 279 -12.61 -11.11 -7.28
N VAL A 280 -13.11 -10.84 -8.48
CA VAL A 280 -14.53 -10.85 -8.82
C VAL A 280 -14.71 -11.58 -10.14
N THR A 281 -15.93 -11.99 -10.42
CA THR A 281 -16.30 -12.53 -11.73
C THR A 281 -16.86 -11.41 -12.61
N ASP A 282 -16.96 -11.62 -13.92
CA ASP A 282 -17.63 -10.66 -14.81
C ASP A 282 -19.13 -10.52 -14.47
N GLU A 283 -19.67 -11.47 -13.72
CA GLU A 283 -21.08 -11.58 -13.35
C GLU A 283 -21.36 -11.11 -11.90
N GLY A 284 -20.33 -10.74 -11.14
CA GLY A 284 -20.45 -10.27 -9.75
C GLY A 284 -19.44 -10.86 -8.76
N GLY A 285 -19.66 -10.59 -7.47
CA GLY A 285 -18.80 -11.05 -6.39
C GLY A 285 -18.81 -12.57 -6.17
N ILE A 286 -17.73 -13.10 -5.61
CA ILE A 286 -17.53 -14.54 -5.39
C ILE A 286 -18.02 -14.95 -4.01
N GLN A 287 -18.95 -15.91 -3.97
CA GLN A 287 -19.44 -16.56 -2.75
C GLN A 287 -18.61 -17.82 -2.46
N CYS A 288 -18.15 -17.96 -1.22
CA CYS A 288 -17.33 -19.05 -0.70
C CYS A 288 -17.99 -19.77 0.48
N CYS A 289 -18.95 -19.12 1.14
CA CYS A 289 -19.74 -19.71 2.21
C CYS A 289 -21.12 -20.16 1.71
N LEU A 290 -21.75 -21.09 2.40
CA LEU A 290 -23.13 -21.47 2.16
C LEU A 290 -24.08 -20.43 2.76
N GLY A 291 -24.97 -19.86 1.94
CA GLY A 291 -25.88 -18.78 2.35
C GLY A 291 -25.11 -17.59 2.93
N ASP A 292 -25.58 -17.09 4.07
CA ASP A 292 -24.95 -16.00 4.81
C ASP A 292 -23.81 -16.45 5.74
N GLY A 293 -23.36 -17.71 5.68
CA GLY A 293 -22.23 -18.18 6.51
C GLY A 293 -22.46 -19.49 7.24
N GLN A 294 -23.45 -20.30 6.85
CA GLN A 294 -23.81 -21.54 7.55
C GLN A 294 -22.77 -22.66 7.42
N GLY A 295 -21.81 -22.52 6.51
CA GLY A 295 -20.71 -23.45 6.27
C GLY A 295 -19.86 -23.00 5.08
N VAL A 296 -18.81 -23.73 4.76
CA VAL A 296 -18.05 -23.53 3.51
C VAL A 296 -18.81 -24.20 2.36
N LEU A 297 -18.78 -23.62 1.16
CA LEU A 297 -19.39 -24.25 -0.01
C LEU A 297 -18.73 -25.61 -0.33
N PRO A 298 -19.50 -26.60 -0.83
CA PRO A 298 -18.94 -27.84 -1.35
C PRO A 298 -17.89 -27.62 -2.44
N PRO A 299 -16.87 -28.49 -2.59
CA PRO A 299 -15.78 -28.32 -3.56
C PRO A 299 -16.22 -28.13 -5.02
N GLU A 300 -17.35 -28.71 -5.42
CA GLU A 300 -17.94 -28.57 -6.76
C GLU A 300 -18.41 -27.12 -7.04
N TRP A 301 -18.82 -26.39 -6.00
CA TRP A 301 -19.35 -25.02 -6.06
C TRP A 301 -18.35 -23.97 -5.61
N LEU A 302 -17.24 -24.40 -4.99
CA LEU A 302 -16.20 -23.50 -4.54
C LEU A 302 -15.40 -22.96 -5.73
N ASN A 303 -15.31 -21.65 -5.81
CA ASN A 303 -14.46 -20.95 -6.78
C ASN A 303 -12.96 -21.11 -6.40
N ASP A 304 -12.05 -21.14 -7.38
CA ASP A 304 -10.61 -21.30 -7.13
C ASP A 304 -9.97 -20.11 -6.39
N LYS A 305 -10.67 -18.96 -6.34
CA LYS A 305 -10.28 -17.76 -5.59
C LYS A 305 -10.86 -17.70 -4.18
N CYS A 306 -11.52 -18.75 -3.70
CA CYS A 306 -12.05 -18.80 -2.35
C CYS A 306 -10.98 -19.12 -1.31
N ILE A 307 -10.93 -18.31 -0.25
CA ILE A 307 -10.07 -18.52 0.94
C ILE A 307 -10.86 -18.27 2.23
N PRO A 308 -12.04 -18.90 2.40
CA PRO A 308 -12.97 -18.60 3.48
C PRO A 308 -12.34 -18.85 4.86
N ILE A 309 -12.82 -18.12 5.86
CA ILE A 309 -12.39 -18.32 7.24
C ILE A 309 -13.46 -19.16 7.93
N SER A 310 -13.12 -20.41 8.25
CA SER A 310 -14.00 -21.27 9.04
C SER A 310 -14.14 -20.72 10.46
N VAL A 311 -15.35 -20.71 11.00
CA VAL A 311 -15.62 -20.33 12.38
C VAL A 311 -15.69 -21.60 13.23
N PRO A 312 -14.90 -21.71 14.32
CA PRO A 312 -14.93 -22.86 15.22
C PRO A 312 -16.31 -23.06 15.88
N ASP A 313 -16.71 -24.32 16.13
CA ASP A 313 -17.97 -24.62 16.82
C ASP A 313 -18.01 -24.11 18.28
N ASP A 314 -16.84 -23.86 18.90
CA ASP A 314 -16.71 -23.29 20.25
C ASP A 314 -16.63 -21.75 20.27
N ASP A 315 -16.79 -21.07 19.12
CA ASP A 315 -16.83 -19.62 19.05
C ASP A 315 -17.97 -19.05 19.91
N THR A 316 -17.67 -18.07 20.77
CA THR A 316 -18.64 -17.55 21.73
C THR A 316 -19.65 -16.60 21.12
N PHE A 317 -19.31 -15.93 20.01
CA PHE A 317 -20.15 -14.92 19.38
C PHE A 317 -20.97 -15.55 18.23
N TYR A 318 -20.29 -16.06 17.21
CA TYR A 318 -20.91 -16.53 15.97
C TYR A 318 -21.78 -17.77 16.15
N ARG A 319 -21.48 -18.62 17.15
CA ARG A 319 -22.31 -19.79 17.49
C ARG A 319 -23.75 -19.40 17.81
N SER A 320 -23.96 -18.24 18.45
CA SER A 320 -25.31 -17.76 18.80
C SER A 320 -26.16 -17.39 17.58
N TYR A 321 -25.51 -17.20 16.43
CA TYR A 321 -26.13 -16.86 15.15
C TYR A 321 -26.04 -18.00 14.12
N GLY A 322 -25.45 -19.15 14.46
CA GLY A 322 -25.29 -20.28 13.54
C GLY A 322 -24.26 -20.06 12.42
N ILE A 323 -23.38 -19.07 12.57
CA ILE A 323 -22.35 -18.74 11.58
C ILE A 323 -21.13 -19.65 11.75
N LYS A 324 -20.75 -20.33 10.67
CA LYS A 324 -19.65 -21.30 10.57
C LYS A 324 -18.58 -20.91 9.53
N CYS A 325 -18.82 -19.87 8.73
CA CYS A 325 -17.93 -19.44 7.65
C CYS A 325 -18.04 -17.93 7.46
N LEU A 326 -16.89 -17.25 7.39
CA LEU A 326 -16.79 -15.86 6.96
C LEU A 326 -16.26 -15.81 5.53
N ASN A 327 -16.99 -15.14 4.65
CA ASN A 327 -16.69 -15.11 3.23
C ASN A 327 -15.41 -14.31 2.96
N MET A 328 -14.43 -14.94 2.31
CA MET A 328 -13.20 -14.27 1.94
C MET A 328 -12.66 -14.79 0.62
N VAL A 329 -12.21 -13.85 -0.19
CA VAL A 329 -11.75 -14.06 -1.56
C VAL A 329 -10.38 -13.43 -1.73
N ARG A 330 -9.55 -14.07 -2.56
CA ARG A 330 -8.17 -13.65 -2.81
C ARG A 330 -8.09 -12.25 -3.40
N SER A 331 -6.97 -11.58 -3.12
CA SER A 331 -6.66 -10.30 -3.73
C SER A 331 -6.27 -10.48 -5.19
N ILE A 332 -6.60 -9.49 -6.01
CA ILE A 332 -6.18 -9.48 -7.40
C ILE A 332 -4.65 -9.48 -7.52
N THR A 333 -4.14 -10.14 -8.54
CA THR A 333 -2.70 -10.22 -8.82
C THR A 333 -2.33 -9.41 -10.06
N ALA A 334 -1.07 -9.00 -10.16
CA ALA A 334 -0.51 -8.30 -11.30
C ALA A 334 0.71 -9.06 -11.84
N PRO A 335 0.96 -9.00 -13.16
CA PRO A 335 2.20 -9.50 -13.71
C PRO A 335 3.34 -8.60 -13.23
N ARG A 336 4.50 -9.22 -12.99
CA ARG A 336 5.74 -8.48 -12.74
C ARG A 336 6.08 -7.62 -13.96
N GLU A 337 6.83 -6.55 -13.72
CA GLU A 337 7.24 -5.61 -14.79
C GLU A 337 8.02 -6.31 -15.91
N ASP A 338 8.77 -7.37 -15.59
CA ASP A 338 9.55 -8.15 -16.53
C ASP A 338 8.83 -9.40 -17.07
N CYS A 339 7.55 -9.60 -16.68
CA CYS A 339 6.70 -10.73 -17.04
C CYS A 339 7.38 -12.09 -16.84
N THR A 340 8.18 -12.24 -15.79
CA THR A 340 8.81 -13.51 -15.45
C THR A 340 7.84 -14.49 -14.79
N LEU A 341 8.05 -15.78 -15.03
CA LEU A 341 7.38 -16.84 -14.26
C LEU A 341 7.82 -16.79 -12.79
N GLY A 342 6.92 -17.13 -11.86
CA GLY A 342 7.23 -17.22 -10.44
C GLY A 342 6.03 -16.99 -9.52
N PRO A 343 6.25 -16.67 -8.22
CA PRO A 343 5.18 -16.40 -7.27
C PRO A 343 4.32 -15.21 -7.66
N ALA A 344 3.09 -15.28 -7.19
CA ALA A 344 2.09 -14.24 -7.30
C ALA A 344 2.53 -12.95 -6.62
N GLU A 345 2.29 -11.85 -7.33
CA GLU A 345 2.40 -10.50 -6.81
C GLU A 345 1.04 -9.83 -6.82
N GLN A 346 0.64 -9.26 -5.68
CA GLN A 346 -0.65 -8.59 -5.56
C GLN A 346 -0.54 -7.19 -6.17
N MET A 347 -1.66 -6.74 -6.74
CA MET A 347 -1.76 -5.42 -7.36
C MET A 347 -2.11 -4.35 -6.32
N ASN A 348 -1.46 -3.19 -6.41
CA ASN A 348 -1.96 -1.96 -5.80
C ASN A 348 -2.84 -1.20 -6.81
N ALA A 349 -4.14 -1.08 -6.53
CA ALA A 349 -5.12 -0.51 -7.47
C ALA A 349 -5.18 1.04 -7.46
N VAL A 350 -4.32 1.69 -6.68
CA VAL A 350 -4.12 3.16 -6.61
C VAL A 350 -2.63 3.50 -6.78
N THR A 351 -2.30 4.78 -6.84
CA THR A 351 -0.90 5.24 -6.86
C THR A 351 -0.23 4.94 -5.51
N SER A 352 1.09 4.77 -5.50
CA SER A 352 1.85 4.49 -4.25
C SER A 352 2.33 5.76 -3.54
N PHE A 353 2.07 6.93 -4.13
CA PHE A 353 2.50 8.22 -3.62
C PHE A 353 1.46 8.79 -2.65
N LEU A 354 1.90 9.69 -1.77
CA LEU A 354 0.99 10.57 -1.04
C LEU A 354 0.67 11.78 -1.94
N ASP A 355 -0.24 11.58 -2.89
CA ASP A 355 -0.56 12.55 -3.95
C ASP A 355 -2.04 12.95 -3.98
N GLY A 356 -2.76 12.70 -2.88
CA GLY A 356 -4.17 13.07 -2.72
C GLY A 356 -5.08 12.37 -3.72
N SER A 357 -4.69 11.20 -4.22
CA SER A 357 -5.51 10.35 -5.10
C SER A 357 -6.86 10.00 -4.46
N THR A 358 -6.97 10.01 -3.12
CA THR A 358 -8.25 9.89 -2.41
C THR A 358 -9.23 11.01 -2.74
N ILE A 359 -8.74 12.19 -3.11
CA ILE A 359 -9.52 13.37 -3.49
C ILE A 359 -9.63 13.47 -5.01
N TYR A 360 -8.54 13.21 -5.73
CA TYR A 360 -8.40 13.51 -7.16
C TYR A 360 -8.60 12.31 -8.09
N GLY A 361 -8.61 11.09 -7.55
CA GLY A 361 -8.65 9.84 -8.29
C GLY A 361 -7.28 9.42 -8.82
N SER A 362 -7.11 8.12 -9.04
CA SER A 362 -5.88 7.51 -9.59
C SER A 362 -5.94 7.29 -11.11
N ASP A 363 -6.94 7.85 -11.79
CA ASP A 363 -7.04 7.83 -13.25
C ASP A 363 -7.73 9.09 -13.80
N LYS A 364 -7.41 9.41 -15.06
CA LYS A 364 -7.87 10.62 -15.74
C LYS A 364 -9.40 10.69 -15.85
N LYS A 365 -10.08 9.56 -16.02
CA LYS A 365 -11.55 9.52 -16.17
C LYS A 365 -12.22 9.93 -14.84
N THR A 366 -11.76 9.35 -13.74
CA THR A 366 -12.22 9.68 -12.39
C THR A 366 -11.92 11.14 -12.04
N SER A 367 -10.67 11.59 -12.24
CA SER A 367 -10.28 12.98 -12.02
C SER A 367 -11.15 13.98 -12.80
N MET A 368 -11.41 13.72 -14.08
CA MET A 368 -12.28 14.57 -14.90
C MET A 368 -13.74 14.57 -14.44
N LYS A 369 -14.26 13.45 -13.90
CA LYS A 369 -15.63 13.34 -13.38
C LYS A 369 -15.82 14.15 -12.09
N LEU A 370 -14.76 14.28 -11.29
CA LEU A 370 -14.77 14.98 -10.01
C LEU A 370 -14.60 16.50 -10.15
N ARG A 371 -14.10 16.98 -11.29
CA ARG A 371 -13.89 18.42 -11.55
C ARG A 371 -15.16 19.14 -11.98
N SER A 372 -15.34 20.36 -11.49
CA SER A 372 -16.41 21.26 -11.96
C SER A 372 -16.09 21.83 -13.35
N LYS A 373 -14.80 21.85 -13.71
CA LYS A 373 -14.24 22.46 -14.93
C LYS A 373 -14.51 23.96 -15.00
N LYS A 374 -14.67 24.59 -13.84
CA LYS A 374 -14.82 26.02 -13.67
C LYS A 374 -13.92 26.50 -12.52
N ASN A 375 -13.11 27.52 -12.80
CA ASN A 375 -12.20 28.16 -11.85
C ASN A 375 -11.28 27.18 -11.10
N GLY A 376 -10.91 26.07 -11.73
CA GLY A 376 -10.05 25.04 -11.13
C GLY A 376 -10.71 24.17 -10.07
N LYS A 377 -12.01 24.34 -9.80
CA LYS A 377 -12.70 23.68 -8.66
C LYS A 377 -13.05 22.22 -8.90
N LEU A 378 -13.16 21.49 -7.79
CA LEU A 378 -13.87 20.22 -7.71
C LEU A 378 -15.39 20.44 -7.63
N ARG A 379 -16.17 19.45 -8.08
CA ARG A 379 -17.63 19.43 -7.95
C ARG A 379 -17.99 19.33 -6.47
N GLN A 380 -19.00 20.08 -6.07
CA GLN A 380 -19.59 20.02 -4.74
C GLN A 380 -21.10 20.15 -4.85
N VAL A 381 -21.81 19.73 -3.81
CA VAL A 381 -23.26 19.92 -3.68
C VAL A 381 -23.51 20.89 -2.53
N ASN A 382 -24.22 21.98 -2.82
CA ASN A 382 -24.64 22.94 -1.79
C ASN A 382 -25.99 22.48 -1.23
N LYS A 383 -26.15 22.56 0.10
CA LYS A 383 -27.39 22.20 0.81
C LYS A 383 -28.07 23.47 1.32
N LYS A 384 -29.39 23.39 1.53
CA LYS A 384 -30.26 24.56 1.73
C LYS A 384 -29.92 25.41 2.96
N ASP A 385 -29.20 24.87 3.93
CA ASP A 385 -28.83 25.55 5.18
C ASP A 385 -27.34 25.33 5.54
N SER A 386 -26.50 25.04 4.54
CA SER A 386 -25.05 24.88 4.70
C SER A 386 -24.31 25.97 3.93
N CYS A 387 -23.40 26.68 4.60
CA CYS A 387 -22.58 27.71 3.96
C CYS A 387 -21.53 27.11 3.01
N ARG A 388 -21.15 25.85 3.24
CA ARG A 388 -20.13 25.14 2.44
C ARG A 388 -20.68 23.90 1.74
N GLY A 389 -20.00 23.53 0.66
CA GLY A 389 -20.36 22.37 -0.15
C GLY A 389 -19.99 21.05 0.51
N PHE A 390 -20.73 20.01 0.15
CA PHE A 390 -20.42 18.59 0.43
C PHE A 390 -19.89 17.91 -0.83
N LEU A 391 -19.32 16.73 -0.65
CA LEU A 391 -18.96 15.84 -1.77
C LEU A 391 -20.19 15.56 -2.65
N PRO A 392 -20.02 15.41 -3.97
CA PRO A 392 -21.10 14.95 -4.84
C PRO A 392 -21.58 13.56 -4.44
N SER A 393 -22.81 13.22 -4.83
CA SER A 393 -23.33 11.86 -4.62
C SER A 393 -22.91 10.91 -5.74
N VAL A 394 -22.80 9.62 -5.43
CA VAL A 394 -22.72 8.55 -6.43
C VAL A 394 -23.99 8.49 -7.27
N ASP A 395 -23.88 7.93 -8.48
CA ASP A 395 -25.02 7.78 -9.40
C ASP A 395 -25.99 6.69 -8.88
N ASP A 396 -25.47 5.56 -8.40
CA ASP A 396 -26.25 4.50 -7.74
C ASP A 396 -25.85 4.40 -6.26
N LYS A 397 -26.71 4.95 -5.39
CA LYS A 397 -26.47 4.96 -3.94
C LYS A 397 -26.62 3.57 -3.32
N SER A 398 -27.56 2.76 -3.77
CA SER A 398 -27.82 1.42 -3.24
C SER A 398 -26.68 0.45 -3.51
N ALA A 399 -25.93 0.66 -4.59
CA ALA A 399 -24.75 -0.15 -4.91
C ALA A 399 -23.51 0.24 -4.08
N SER A 400 -23.47 1.44 -3.49
CA SER A 400 -22.25 1.99 -2.87
C SER A 400 -22.37 2.21 -1.36
N CYS A 401 -23.59 2.33 -0.82
CA CYS A 401 -23.85 2.66 0.57
C CYS A 401 -24.97 1.81 1.18
N ASP A 402 -24.89 1.62 2.50
CA ASP A 402 -25.94 0.98 3.30
C ASP A 402 -27.00 2.02 3.70
N LEU A 403 -27.96 2.28 2.82
CA LEU A 403 -28.99 3.30 3.01
C LEU A 403 -30.11 2.79 3.94
N ARG A 404 -30.52 3.60 4.93
CA ARG A 404 -31.77 3.39 5.68
C ARG A 404 -32.97 4.04 4.99
N ASN A 405 -32.73 5.09 4.20
CA ASN A 405 -33.73 5.72 3.35
C ASN A 405 -33.08 6.29 2.08
N SER A 406 -33.86 6.49 1.01
CA SER A 406 -33.35 6.93 -0.29
C SER A 406 -32.80 8.37 -0.30
N SER A 407 -33.14 9.17 0.71
CA SER A 407 -32.67 10.55 0.84
C SER A 407 -31.27 10.66 1.45
N GLU A 408 -30.77 9.60 2.10
CA GLU A 408 -29.45 9.60 2.73
C GLU A 408 -28.31 9.87 1.75
N PRO A 409 -27.25 10.55 2.22
CA PRO A 409 -26.08 10.82 1.40
C PRO A 409 -25.28 9.54 1.14
N CYS A 410 -24.66 9.51 -0.04
CA CYS A 410 -23.67 8.51 -0.40
C CYS A 410 -22.70 9.18 -1.36
N TYR A 411 -21.46 9.40 -0.92
CA TYR A 411 -20.54 10.32 -1.57
C TYR A 411 -19.69 9.64 -2.64
N VAL A 412 -19.28 10.41 -3.65
CA VAL A 412 -18.23 10.04 -4.59
C VAL A 412 -17.00 10.93 -4.38
N SER A 413 -15.82 10.31 -4.40
CA SER A 413 -14.53 10.98 -4.29
C SER A 413 -13.50 10.29 -5.19
N GLY A 414 -12.22 10.61 -5.03
CA GLY A 414 -11.13 9.95 -5.76
C GLY A 414 -10.92 8.48 -5.37
N ASP A 415 -11.31 8.13 -4.14
CA ASP A 415 -11.28 6.75 -3.61
C ASP A 415 -12.68 6.18 -3.38
N LEU A 416 -12.84 4.89 -3.67
CA LEU A 416 -14.12 4.17 -3.59
C LEU A 416 -14.56 3.89 -2.15
N ARG A 417 -13.64 3.94 -1.18
CA ARG A 417 -13.91 3.64 0.23
C ARG A 417 -14.33 4.88 1.02
N VAL A 418 -14.56 6.02 0.37
CA VAL A 418 -14.94 7.29 1.04
C VAL A 418 -16.11 7.14 2.01
N ASN A 419 -17.07 6.25 1.72
CA ASN A 419 -18.24 6.03 2.58
C ASN A 419 -18.03 4.97 3.67
N GLN A 420 -16.85 4.35 3.78
CA GLN A 420 -16.61 3.24 4.71
C GLN A 420 -17.00 3.61 6.14
N THR A 421 -16.66 4.83 6.59
CA THR A 421 -17.13 5.43 7.84
C THR A 421 -17.47 6.91 7.64
N PRO A 422 -18.39 7.49 8.44
CA PRO A 422 -18.69 8.92 8.39
C PRO A 422 -17.47 9.82 8.63
N THR A 423 -16.59 9.43 9.55
CA THR A 423 -15.39 10.20 9.89
C THR A 423 -14.35 10.19 8.76
N LEU A 424 -14.31 9.14 7.92
CA LEU A 424 -13.51 9.15 6.70
C LEU A 424 -14.11 10.11 5.67
N ALA A 425 -15.42 10.03 5.41
CA ALA A 425 -16.12 10.96 4.52
C ALA A 425 -15.98 12.43 4.96
N MET A 426 -15.90 12.68 6.28
CA MET A 426 -15.62 13.98 6.86
C MET A 426 -14.26 14.52 6.41
N LEU A 427 -13.17 13.74 6.52
CA LEU A 427 -11.85 14.16 6.04
C LEU A 427 -11.84 14.44 4.53
N HIS A 428 -12.46 13.57 3.72
CA HIS A 428 -12.59 13.81 2.28
C HIS A 428 -13.34 15.12 1.99
N THR A 429 -14.37 15.44 2.77
CA THR A 429 -15.13 16.70 2.63
C THR A 429 -14.30 17.91 3.06
N LEU A 430 -13.51 17.82 4.12
CA LEU A 430 -12.58 18.89 4.52
C LEU A 430 -11.59 19.22 3.40
N PHE A 431 -10.98 18.21 2.77
CA PHE A 431 -10.02 18.46 1.69
C PHE A 431 -10.65 18.84 0.35
N LEU A 432 -11.90 18.45 0.09
CA LEU A 432 -12.69 19.02 -1.01
C LEU A 432 -12.86 20.53 -0.80
N ARG A 433 -13.28 20.93 0.41
CA ARG A 433 -13.48 22.34 0.77
C ARG A 433 -12.16 23.11 0.69
N GLU A 434 -11.06 22.52 1.16
CA GLU A 434 -9.74 23.16 1.11
C GLU A 434 -9.28 23.41 -0.32
N HIS A 435 -9.44 22.41 -1.20
CA HIS A 435 -9.15 22.59 -2.61
C HIS A 435 -9.98 23.73 -3.22
N ASN A 436 -11.30 23.74 -2.99
CA ASN A 436 -12.15 24.78 -3.57
C ASN A 436 -11.86 26.18 -2.98
N ARG A 437 -11.48 26.28 -1.70
CA ARG A 437 -11.04 27.52 -1.04
C ARG A 437 -9.75 28.06 -1.66
N ILE A 438 -8.73 27.22 -1.81
CA ILE A 438 -7.46 27.60 -2.44
C ILE A 438 -7.70 28.00 -3.90
N ALA A 439 -8.52 27.25 -4.65
CA ALA A 439 -8.82 27.55 -6.05
C ALA A 439 -9.50 28.91 -6.22
N ASP A 440 -10.43 29.27 -5.34
CA ASP A 440 -11.06 30.60 -5.32
C ASP A 440 -10.01 31.70 -5.13
N ILE A 441 -9.17 31.60 -4.09
CA ILE A 441 -8.14 32.59 -3.78
C ILE A 441 -7.13 32.72 -4.93
N LEU A 442 -6.68 31.59 -5.51
CA LEU A 442 -5.76 31.61 -6.64
C LEU A 442 -6.39 32.24 -7.89
N SER A 443 -7.68 32.04 -8.11
CA SER A 443 -8.39 32.65 -9.24
C SER A 443 -8.50 34.17 -9.10
N GLU A 444 -8.64 34.68 -7.87
CA GLU A 444 -8.62 36.11 -7.57
C GLU A 444 -7.21 36.71 -7.70
N LEU A 445 -6.20 36.00 -7.18
CA LEU A 445 -4.81 36.44 -7.25
C LEU A 445 -4.25 36.41 -8.69
N ASN A 446 -4.73 35.46 -9.50
CA ASN A 446 -4.27 35.23 -10.87
C ASN A 446 -5.45 35.12 -11.87
N PRO A 447 -6.15 36.23 -12.19
CA PRO A 447 -7.37 36.20 -13.01
C PRO A 447 -7.21 35.69 -14.45
N LEU A 448 -5.97 35.57 -14.93
CA LEU A 448 -5.64 35.11 -16.28
C LEU A 448 -5.24 33.63 -16.34
N TRP A 449 -5.20 32.93 -15.20
CA TRP A 449 -4.96 31.48 -15.20
C TRP A 449 -6.17 30.73 -15.76
N SER A 450 -5.91 29.73 -16.59
CA SER A 450 -6.93 28.82 -17.09
C SER A 450 -7.46 27.92 -15.98
N ASP A 451 -8.64 27.32 -16.20
CA ASP A 451 -9.21 26.30 -15.30
C ASP A 451 -8.21 25.18 -15.00
N GLU A 452 -7.48 24.71 -16.02
CA GLU A 452 -6.50 23.64 -15.85
C GLU A 452 -5.33 24.08 -14.97
N LYS A 453 -4.81 25.30 -15.18
CA LYS A 453 -3.69 25.81 -14.39
C LYS A 453 -4.11 26.01 -12.93
N LEU A 454 -5.30 26.57 -12.70
CA LEU A 454 -5.89 26.70 -11.36
C LEU A 454 -6.04 25.34 -10.69
N TYR A 455 -6.62 24.36 -11.38
CA TYR A 455 -6.80 23.00 -10.84
C TYR A 455 -5.46 22.37 -10.45
N GLN A 456 -4.46 22.41 -11.34
CA GLN A 456 -3.18 21.74 -11.09
C GLN A 456 -2.36 22.43 -10.00
N GLU A 457 -2.32 23.77 -9.95
CA GLU A 457 -1.63 24.50 -8.87
C GLU A 457 -2.33 24.27 -7.53
N THR A 458 -3.66 24.31 -7.49
CA THR A 458 -4.46 24.00 -6.29
C THR A 458 -4.21 22.56 -5.83
N ARG A 459 -4.30 21.58 -6.74
CA ARG A 459 -3.99 20.17 -6.46
C ARG A 459 -2.59 20.03 -5.88
N LYS A 460 -1.60 20.69 -6.47
CA LYS A 460 -0.21 20.64 -6.00
C LYS A 460 -0.06 21.18 -4.58
N ILE A 461 -0.73 22.29 -4.23
CA ILE A 461 -0.73 22.86 -2.87
C ILE A 461 -1.37 21.89 -1.88
N VAL A 462 -2.58 21.39 -2.15
CA VAL A 462 -3.28 20.46 -1.24
C VAL A 462 -2.48 19.16 -1.03
N ILE A 463 -1.81 18.65 -2.07
CA ILE A 463 -0.90 17.51 -1.92
C ILE A 463 0.25 17.85 -0.96
N ALA A 464 0.83 19.04 -1.10
CA ALA A 464 1.90 19.50 -0.21
C ALA A 464 1.42 19.64 1.24
N GLU A 465 0.18 20.10 1.46
CA GLU A 465 -0.45 20.15 2.77
C GLU A 465 -0.61 18.75 3.40
N ILE A 466 -1.12 17.78 2.64
CA ILE A 466 -1.27 16.39 3.10
C ILE A 466 0.09 15.77 3.43
N GLN A 467 1.09 15.97 2.57
CA GLN A 467 2.46 15.51 2.82
C GLN A 467 3.05 16.19 4.06
N HIS A 468 2.87 17.51 4.21
CA HIS A 468 3.40 18.23 5.36
C HIS A 468 2.75 17.77 6.68
N ILE A 469 1.42 17.72 6.76
CA ILE A 469 0.69 17.24 7.95
C ILE A 469 1.12 15.81 8.31
N THR A 470 1.25 14.94 7.30
CA THR A 470 1.65 13.54 7.52
C THR A 470 3.07 13.45 8.12
N TYR A 471 4.05 14.12 7.51
CA TYR A 471 5.46 13.94 7.90
C TYR A 471 5.90 14.83 9.07
N GLN A 472 5.22 15.95 9.31
CA GLN A 472 5.57 16.90 10.36
C GLN A 472 4.73 16.76 11.63
N GLU A 473 3.47 16.32 11.53
CA GLU A 473 2.59 16.12 12.69
C GLU A 473 2.34 14.64 12.98
N TRP A 474 1.80 13.90 12.00
CA TRP A 474 1.26 12.56 12.25
C TRP A 474 2.35 11.50 12.47
N LEU A 475 3.39 11.46 11.64
CA LEU A 475 4.48 10.47 11.77
C LEU A 475 5.27 10.66 13.07
N PRO A 476 5.71 11.88 13.48
CA PRO A 476 6.40 12.05 14.76
C PRO A 476 5.55 11.64 15.97
N ALA A 477 4.23 11.87 15.91
CA ALA A 477 3.30 11.45 16.96
C ALA A 477 3.20 9.92 17.09
N ASN A 478 3.20 9.18 15.98
CA ASN A 478 2.99 7.73 15.97
C ASN A 478 4.28 6.88 15.93
N LEU A 479 5.34 7.34 15.27
CA LEU A 479 6.64 6.66 15.16
C LEU A 479 7.68 7.14 16.16
N GLY A 480 7.42 8.26 16.83
CA GLY A 480 8.36 8.92 17.72
C GLY A 480 9.32 9.86 16.98
N GLU A 481 9.40 11.11 17.42
CA GLU A 481 10.18 12.17 16.78
C GLU A 481 11.68 11.83 16.61
N SER A 482 12.29 11.17 17.59
CA SER A 482 13.69 10.72 17.50
C SER A 482 13.92 9.74 16.36
N TYR A 483 12.96 8.85 16.11
CA TYR A 483 13.07 7.82 15.08
C TYR A 483 12.83 8.36 13.68
N VAL A 484 11.84 9.25 13.52
CA VAL A 484 11.59 9.92 12.23
C VAL A 484 12.84 10.70 11.79
N ARG A 485 13.58 11.30 12.73
CA ARG A 485 14.88 11.93 12.45
C ARG A 485 15.97 10.89 12.14
N TYR A 486 16.08 9.82 12.93
CA TYR A 486 17.06 8.76 12.74
C TYR A 486 16.97 8.11 11.35
N TYR A 487 15.75 7.80 10.90
CA TYR A 487 15.49 7.22 9.58
C TYR A 487 15.47 8.24 8.43
N ARG A 488 15.81 9.52 8.69
CA ARG A 488 15.81 10.61 7.68
C ARG A 488 14.45 10.80 6.98
N ILE A 489 13.38 10.56 7.72
CA ILE A 489 12.00 10.74 7.27
C ILE A 489 11.57 12.20 7.49
N SER A 490 12.10 12.86 8.53
CA SER A 490 11.75 14.24 8.87
C SER A 490 11.99 15.19 7.69
N PRO A 491 11.00 16.02 7.30
CA PRO A 491 11.20 17.04 6.28
C PRO A 491 12.29 18.04 6.69
N SER A 492 12.95 18.63 5.71
CA SER A 492 13.95 19.68 5.95
C SER A 492 13.26 20.94 6.48
N SER A 493 13.98 21.80 7.23
CA SER A 493 13.49 23.15 7.55
C SER A 493 13.50 24.07 6.32
N LEU A 494 14.36 23.78 5.35
CA LEU A 494 14.46 24.45 4.05
C LEU A 494 14.07 23.47 2.92
N TYR A 495 14.72 23.55 1.77
CA TYR A 495 14.62 22.52 0.75
C TYR A 495 15.33 21.24 1.18
N SER A 496 14.84 20.11 0.67
CA SER A 496 15.54 18.84 0.63
C SER A 496 16.23 18.65 -0.72
N ARG A 497 17.31 17.87 -0.73
CA ARG A 497 17.98 17.37 -1.95
C ARG A 497 18.09 15.86 -1.91
N ASP A 498 17.12 15.24 -1.22
CA ASP A 498 17.21 13.84 -0.84
C ASP A 498 16.55 12.92 -1.88
N TYR A 499 15.82 13.46 -2.86
CA TYR A 499 15.21 12.66 -3.93
C TYR A 499 16.26 11.74 -4.57
N ASN A 500 15.94 10.46 -4.62
CA ASN A 500 16.80 9.44 -5.18
C ASN A 500 16.02 8.59 -6.19
N GLU A 501 16.41 8.71 -7.46
CA GLU A 501 15.81 7.98 -8.58
C GLU A 501 16.09 6.47 -8.56
N ASP A 502 17.00 5.99 -7.71
CA ASP A 502 17.26 4.55 -7.54
C ASP A 502 16.37 3.93 -6.44
N VAL A 503 15.59 4.73 -5.70
CA VAL A 503 14.66 4.27 -4.66
C VAL A 503 13.28 4.02 -5.27
N ASN A 504 12.79 2.79 -5.16
CA ASN A 504 11.45 2.43 -5.61
C ASN A 504 10.38 2.88 -4.58
N PRO A 505 9.47 3.82 -4.93
CA PRO A 505 8.43 4.33 -4.05
C PRO A 505 7.24 3.37 -3.88
N GLY A 506 7.20 2.25 -4.61
CA GLY A 506 6.12 1.28 -4.58
C GLY A 506 5.89 0.70 -3.18
N ILE A 507 4.62 0.52 -2.82
CA ILE A 507 4.24 0.07 -1.48
C ILE A 507 4.76 -1.34 -1.18
N ILE A 508 5.42 -1.50 -0.04
CA ILE A 508 5.89 -2.78 0.46
C ILE A 508 4.69 -3.64 0.86
N ASN A 509 4.63 -4.88 0.38
CA ASN A 509 3.50 -5.77 0.61
C ASN A 509 3.24 -5.98 2.11
N SER A 510 4.30 -6.18 2.91
CA SER A 510 4.18 -6.29 4.37
C SER A 510 3.70 -5.02 5.05
N PHE A 511 3.95 -3.84 4.50
CA PHE A 511 3.36 -2.59 5.00
C PHE A 511 1.84 -2.59 4.78
N GLY A 512 1.39 -2.78 3.54
CA GLY A 512 -0.04 -2.68 3.18
C GLY A 512 -0.92 -3.85 3.65
N ALA A 513 -0.31 -5.03 3.86
CA ALA A 513 -1.01 -6.26 4.23
C ALA A 513 -0.77 -6.74 5.67
N ALA A 514 0.13 -6.12 6.44
CA ALA A 514 0.32 -6.45 7.85
C ALA A 514 0.67 -5.24 8.73
N ALA A 515 1.84 -4.63 8.59
CA ALA A 515 2.36 -3.69 9.59
C ALA A 515 1.46 -2.46 9.80
N PHE A 516 1.02 -1.81 8.72
CA PHE A 516 0.14 -0.64 8.84
C PHE A 516 -1.33 -1.01 9.16
N ARG A 517 -1.68 -2.29 9.07
CA ARG A 517 -3.00 -2.81 9.52
C ARG A 517 -3.08 -2.87 11.05
N PHE A 518 -1.97 -2.80 11.77
CA PHE A 518 -1.97 -2.67 13.22
C PHE A 518 -2.77 -1.45 13.69
N MET A 519 -2.88 -0.41 12.87
CA MET A 519 -3.74 0.76 13.11
C MET A 519 -5.23 0.41 13.28
N HIS A 520 -5.68 -0.80 12.92
CA HIS A 520 -7.03 -1.25 13.24
C HIS A 520 -7.24 -1.46 14.76
N SER A 521 -6.18 -1.63 15.56
CA SER A 521 -6.28 -1.67 17.03
C SER A 521 -6.70 -0.33 17.63
N VAL A 522 -6.32 0.79 16.99
CA VAL A 522 -6.60 2.14 17.51
C VAL A 522 -7.96 2.71 17.05
N VAL A 523 -8.80 1.88 16.43
CA VAL A 523 -10.15 2.27 16.02
C VAL A 523 -11.09 2.26 17.25
N PRO A 524 -11.75 3.38 17.59
CA PRO A 524 -12.70 3.41 18.69
C PRO A 524 -13.99 2.65 18.33
N ASP A 525 -14.74 2.28 19.36
CA ASP A 525 -16.04 1.61 19.25
C ASP A 525 -17.20 2.57 18.90
N THR A 526 -16.97 3.88 19.06
CA THR A 526 -17.98 4.90 18.78
C THR A 526 -17.47 6.06 17.93
N ILE A 527 -18.40 6.69 17.21
CA ILE A 527 -18.22 7.99 16.56
C ILE A 527 -18.90 9.04 17.45
N MET A 528 -18.15 10.07 17.83
CA MET A 528 -18.66 11.16 18.64
C MET A 528 -19.09 12.34 17.76
N ALA A 529 -20.24 12.94 18.08
CA ALA A 529 -20.69 14.23 17.56
C ALA A 529 -20.88 15.21 18.74
N CYS A 530 -20.26 16.38 18.65
CA CYS A 530 -20.23 17.40 19.70
C CYS A 530 -20.93 18.70 19.28
N PRO A 531 -22.14 18.98 19.78
CA PRO A 531 -22.84 20.24 19.55
C PRO A 531 -22.06 21.48 19.99
N SER A 532 -22.17 22.57 19.22
CA SER A 532 -21.51 23.87 19.47
C SER A 532 -21.86 24.49 20.84
N GLY A 533 -23.07 24.26 21.34
CA GLY A 533 -23.56 24.77 22.62
C GLY A 533 -22.98 24.10 23.87
N TYR A 534 -21.98 23.22 23.75
CA TYR A 534 -21.43 22.41 24.85
C TYR A 534 -22.49 21.56 25.58
N ASN A 535 -23.56 21.17 24.86
CA ASN A 535 -24.52 20.16 25.32
C ASN A 535 -23.86 18.77 25.37
N ALA A 536 -24.58 17.77 25.89
CA ALA A 536 -24.10 16.38 25.92
C ALA A 536 -23.65 15.91 24.53
N ALA A 537 -22.45 15.29 24.46
CA ALA A 537 -21.96 14.66 23.25
C ALA A 537 -22.82 13.43 22.89
N TYR A 538 -23.05 13.22 21.60
CA TYR A 538 -23.73 12.04 21.09
C TYR A 538 -22.69 11.00 20.67
N LEU A 539 -22.88 9.76 21.13
CA LEU A 539 -22.04 8.62 20.77
C LEU A 539 -22.83 7.67 19.88
N HIS A 540 -22.34 7.48 18.67
CA HIS A 540 -22.90 6.58 17.67
C HIS A 540 -22.04 5.31 17.61
N ARG A 541 -22.65 4.13 17.65
CA ARG A 541 -21.88 2.87 17.49
C ARG A 541 -21.28 2.81 16.09
N LEU A 542 -20.01 2.44 15.98
CA LEU A 542 -19.33 2.37 14.69
C LEU A 542 -20.04 1.41 13.72
N SER A 543 -20.46 0.23 14.20
CA SER A 543 -21.07 -0.81 13.37
C SER A 543 -22.45 -0.47 12.79
N ASP A 544 -23.13 0.56 13.32
CA ASP A 544 -24.40 1.04 12.77
C ASP A 544 -24.21 2.02 11.60
N HIS A 545 -22.98 2.49 11.38
CA HIS A 545 -22.65 3.56 10.43
C HIS A 545 -21.60 3.18 9.36
N TYR A 546 -21.21 1.90 9.26
CA TYR A 546 -20.44 1.46 8.09
C TYR A 546 -21.23 1.71 6.81
N PHE A 547 -20.58 2.28 5.78
CA PHE A 547 -21.22 2.60 4.49
C PHE A 547 -22.41 3.56 4.59
N ASN A 548 -22.57 4.26 5.71
CA ASN A 548 -23.69 5.17 5.93
C ASN A 548 -23.20 6.51 6.51
N PRO A 549 -22.94 7.52 5.66
CA PRO A 549 -22.44 8.82 6.10
C PRO A 549 -23.56 9.79 6.57
N SER A 550 -24.79 9.31 6.82
CA SER A 550 -25.96 10.15 7.07
C SER A 550 -25.78 11.15 8.21
N ILE A 551 -25.04 10.78 9.25
CA ILE A 551 -24.77 11.62 10.43
C ILE A 551 -24.01 12.92 10.10
N LEU A 552 -23.42 13.04 8.90
CA LEU A 552 -22.79 14.28 8.46
C LEU A 552 -23.79 15.33 7.95
N GLU A 553 -25.03 14.93 7.64
CA GLU A 553 -26.05 15.80 7.04
C GLU A 553 -27.37 15.83 7.85
N THR A 554 -27.40 15.32 9.08
CA THR A 554 -28.65 15.28 9.89
C THR A 554 -29.17 16.67 10.29
N SER A 555 -28.31 17.68 10.31
CA SER A 555 -28.64 19.08 10.56
C SER A 555 -27.63 20.00 9.86
N SER A 556 -27.87 21.31 9.88
CA SER A 556 -26.92 22.30 9.37
C SER A 556 -25.58 22.33 10.15
N GLU A 557 -25.56 21.87 11.40
CA GLU A 557 -24.36 21.83 12.25
C GLU A 557 -23.71 20.43 12.31
N ALA A 558 -24.39 19.39 11.82
CA ALA A 558 -23.99 17.99 12.02
C ALA A 558 -22.58 17.67 11.51
N PHE A 559 -22.17 18.24 10.38
CA PHE A 559 -20.81 18.10 9.88
C PHE A 559 -19.78 18.61 10.89
N ASP A 560 -19.99 19.83 11.40
CA ASP A 560 -19.09 20.45 12.36
C ASP A 560 -19.17 19.78 13.74
N ASP A 561 -20.32 19.20 14.11
CA ASP A 561 -20.45 18.37 15.31
C ASP A 561 -19.54 17.15 15.25
N VAL A 562 -19.50 16.46 14.11
CA VAL A 562 -18.61 15.30 13.89
C VAL A 562 -17.15 15.76 13.82
N VAL A 563 -16.84 16.91 13.22
CA VAL A 563 -15.48 17.48 13.23
C VAL A 563 -15.02 17.77 14.66
N ARG A 564 -15.83 18.47 15.47
CA ARG A 564 -15.55 18.73 16.90
C ARG A 564 -15.39 17.43 17.68
N GLY A 565 -16.25 16.46 17.41
CA GLY A 565 -16.17 15.12 18.00
C GLY A 565 -14.88 14.40 17.64
N SER A 566 -14.41 14.50 16.40
CA SER A 566 -13.19 13.81 15.94
C SER A 566 -11.91 14.26 16.66
N VAL A 567 -11.81 15.55 17.02
CA VAL A 567 -10.67 16.14 17.76
C VAL A 567 -10.87 16.16 19.28
N SER A 568 -12.04 15.73 19.77
CA SER A 568 -12.35 15.65 21.21
C SER A 568 -12.47 14.21 21.71
N HIS A 569 -12.89 13.29 20.85
CA HIS A 569 -12.99 11.87 21.14
C HIS A 569 -11.62 11.20 21.05
N TYR A 570 -11.41 10.18 21.88
CA TYR A 570 -10.19 9.38 21.86
C TYR A 570 -10.16 8.43 20.65
N SER A 571 -8.96 8.04 20.22
CA SER A 571 -8.77 6.76 19.52
C SER A 571 -8.73 5.61 20.53
N ALA A 572 -8.87 4.37 20.09
CA ALA A 572 -8.48 3.26 20.95
C ALA A 572 -6.94 3.24 21.14
N GLU A 573 -6.48 2.55 22.18
CA GLU A 573 -5.07 2.40 22.50
C GLU A 573 -4.40 1.42 21.52
N ALA A 574 -3.11 1.66 21.25
CA ALA A 574 -2.30 0.81 20.40
C ALA A 574 -1.87 -0.45 21.16
N ASP A 575 -2.76 -1.43 21.25
CA ASP A 575 -2.50 -2.69 21.92
C ASP A 575 -3.18 -3.87 21.19
N PRO A 576 -2.97 -5.12 21.61
CA PRO A 576 -3.62 -6.26 20.96
C PRO A 576 -5.13 -6.35 21.21
N PHE A 577 -5.76 -5.47 21.99
CA PHE A 577 -7.19 -5.50 22.22
C PHE A 577 -7.93 -4.74 21.11
N VAL A 578 -8.99 -5.34 20.58
CA VAL A 578 -9.71 -4.79 19.43
C VAL A 578 -11.20 -4.93 19.68
N SER A 579 -11.94 -3.83 19.53
CA SER A 579 -13.38 -3.79 19.77
C SER A 579 -14.16 -4.80 18.91
N GLY A 580 -15.24 -5.35 19.49
CA GLY A 580 -16.24 -6.17 18.82
C GLY A 580 -16.91 -5.47 17.64
N GLU A 581 -16.89 -4.13 17.60
CA GLU A 581 -17.30 -3.34 16.44
C GLU A 581 -16.49 -3.66 15.17
N LEU A 582 -15.29 -4.25 15.32
CA LEU A 582 -14.40 -4.71 14.26
C LEU A 582 -14.24 -6.24 14.20
N THR A 583 -14.13 -6.91 15.34
CA THR A 583 -13.88 -8.37 15.38
C THR A 583 -15.15 -9.21 15.22
N ASN A 584 -16.33 -8.63 15.40
CA ASN A 584 -17.61 -9.36 15.37
C ASN A 584 -18.68 -8.68 14.49
N LEU A 585 -18.59 -7.37 14.31
CA LEU A 585 -19.64 -6.54 13.73
C LEU A 585 -19.20 -5.71 12.51
N MET A 586 -18.00 -5.99 11.96
CA MET A 586 -17.53 -5.29 10.76
C MET A 586 -18.54 -5.48 9.64
N PHE A 587 -19.04 -4.37 9.10
CA PHE A 587 -19.99 -4.33 7.98
C PHE A 587 -21.29 -5.12 8.23
N LYS A 588 -21.74 -5.23 9.49
CA LYS A 588 -22.97 -5.96 9.84
C LYS A 588 -24.23 -5.45 9.11
N SER A 589 -24.26 -4.17 8.70
CA SER A 589 -25.47 -3.51 8.21
C SER A 589 -26.65 -3.69 9.18
N TYR A 590 -27.79 -4.23 8.74
CA TYR A 590 -28.95 -4.55 9.56
C TYR A 590 -28.82 -5.86 10.34
N ASN A 591 -27.80 -6.68 10.07
CA ASN A 591 -27.60 -7.95 10.76
C ASN A 591 -27.14 -7.73 12.20
N ARG A 592 -27.31 -8.79 13.01
CA ARG A 592 -26.82 -8.83 14.40
C ARG A 592 -25.36 -9.30 14.52
N TRP A 593 -24.76 -9.65 13.39
CA TRP A 593 -23.39 -10.14 13.25
C TRP A 593 -22.79 -9.56 11.96
N GLY A 594 -21.47 -9.44 11.91
CA GLY A 594 -20.72 -8.99 10.75
C GLY A 594 -19.49 -9.87 10.52
N LEU A 595 -18.50 -9.34 9.82
CA LEU A 595 -17.21 -9.99 9.62
C LEU A 595 -16.26 -9.71 10.79
N ASP A 596 -15.12 -10.39 10.78
CA ASP A 596 -14.01 -10.20 11.70
C ASP A 596 -12.82 -9.58 10.95
N LEU A 597 -12.51 -8.32 11.25
CA LEU A 597 -11.41 -7.60 10.59
C LEU A 597 -10.04 -8.20 10.90
N ILE A 598 -9.80 -8.64 12.13
CA ILE A 598 -8.51 -9.19 12.56
C ILE A 598 -8.28 -10.56 11.92
N ALA A 599 -9.30 -11.42 11.90
CA ALA A 599 -9.22 -12.68 11.19
C ALA A 599 -8.99 -12.45 9.68
N THR A 600 -9.62 -11.42 9.10
CA THR A 600 -9.42 -11.03 7.70
C THR A 600 -8.00 -10.53 7.43
N ASP A 601 -7.40 -9.73 8.31
CA ASP A 601 -6.02 -9.24 8.14
C ASP A 601 -5.00 -10.38 8.21
N ILE A 602 -5.18 -11.33 9.14
CA ILE A 602 -4.34 -12.54 9.24
C ILE A 602 -4.44 -13.35 7.95
N GLN A 603 -5.66 -13.65 7.51
CA GLN A 603 -5.90 -14.45 6.31
C GLN A 603 -5.43 -13.71 5.04
N ARG A 604 -5.49 -12.37 5.01
CA ARG A 604 -4.99 -11.55 3.90
C ARG A 604 -3.47 -11.54 3.85
N GLY A 605 -2.80 -11.54 5.01
CA GLY A 605 -1.34 -11.71 5.07
C GLY A 605 -0.89 -13.05 4.47
N ARG A 606 -1.65 -14.12 4.73
CA ARG A 606 -1.43 -15.44 4.13
C ARG A 606 -1.70 -15.47 2.62
N ASP A 607 -2.79 -14.85 2.18
CA ASP A 607 -3.14 -14.69 0.76
C ASP A 607 -2.04 -13.96 -0.03
N HIS A 608 -1.45 -12.94 0.59
CA HIS A 608 -0.35 -12.15 0.02
C HIS A 608 1.02 -12.85 0.09
N GLY A 609 1.06 -14.07 0.63
CA GLY A 609 2.29 -14.85 0.79
C GLY A 609 3.33 -14.09 1.60
N LEU A 610 2.94 -13.37 2.66
CA LEU A 610 3.91 -12.70 3.52
C LEU A 610 4.81 -13.74 4.20
N ALA A 611 6.11 -13.44 4.29
CA ALA A 611 7.04 -14.22 5.10
C ALA A 611 6.63 -14.23 6.59
N SER A 612 7.21 -15.16 7.35
CA SER A 612 6.87 -15.30 8.77
C SER A 612 7.28 -14.07 9.57
N TYR A 613 6.65 -13.85 10.72
CA TYR A 613 7.10 -12.85 11.69
C TYR A 613 8.60 -12.98 12.00
N ASN A 614 9.10 -14.22 12.13
CA ASN A 614 10.50 -14.47 12.47
C ASN A 614 11.48 -14.09 11.33
N ASP A 615 11.04 -14.16 10.07
CA ASP A 615 11.83 -13.69 8.92
C ASP A 615 11.92 -12.15 8.91
N TYR A 616 10.81 -11.46 9.22
CA TYR A 616 10.81 -10.00 9.31
C TYR A 616 11.59 -9.48 10.52
N ARG A 617 11.60 -10.20 11.65
CA ARG A 617 12.48 -9.89 12.78
C ARG A 617 13.94 -9.83 12.34
N GLU A 618 14.39 -10.84 11.59
CA GLU A 618 15.76 -10.93 11.07
C GLU A 618 16.08 -9.78 10.09
N ILE A 619 15.16 -9.48 9.16
CA ILE A 619 15.29 -8.33 8.25
C ILE A 619 15.41 -7.01 9.01
N CYS A 620 14.65 -6.86 10.11
CA CYS A 620 14.65 -5.69 10.97
C CYS A 620 15.78 -5.68 12.03
N GLY A 621 16.79 -6.54 11.87
CA GLY A 621 18.00 -6.54 12.70
C GLY A 621 17.84 -7.22 14.07
N LEU A 622 16.70 -7.87 14.34
CA LEU A 622 16.53 -8.71 15.53
C LEU A 622 17.10 -10.10 15.28
N ARG A 623 17.41 -10.81 16.37
CA ARG A 623 17.87 -12.19 16.27
C ARG A 623 16.71 -13.11 15.90
N LYS A 624 16.90 -13.93 14.86
CA LYS A 624 15.96 -15.02 14.51
C LYS A 624 15.75 -15.94 15.71
N ALA A 625 14.50 -16.07 16.16
CA ALA A 625 14.13 -16.96 17.26
C ALA A 625 14.22 -18.42 16.82
N ARG A 626 14.68 -19.30 17.72
CA ARG A 626 14.71 -20.75 17.50
C ARG A 626 13.60 -21.46 18.26
N CYS A 627 13.09 -20.83 19.31
CA CYS A 627 11.93 -21.27 20.08
C CYS A 627 11.12 -20.05 20.53
N PHE A 628 9.89 -20.28 21.00
CA PHE A 628 9.00 -19.20 21.47
C PHE A 628 9.61 -18.34 22.59
N GLN A 629 10.46 -18.92 23.44
CA GLN A 629 11.10 -18.17 24.53
C GLN A 629 12.15 -17.16 24.04
N ASP A 630 12.69 -17.33 22.83
CA ASP A 630 13.61 -16.36 22.21
C ASP A 630 12.90 -15.07 21.74
N LEU A 631 11.57 -15.01 21.87
CA LEU A 631 10.78 -13.79 21.68
C LEU A 631 10.74 -12.91 22.94
N ALA A 632 11.32 -13.39 24.06
CA ALA A 632 11.42 -12.64 25.28
C ALA A 632 12.32 -11.41 25.08
N GLY A 633 11.75 -10.24 25.31
CA GLY A 633 12.36 -8.94 25.01
C GLY A 633 11.37 -8.08 24.24
N GLU A 634 10.92 -8.59 23.09
CA GLU A 634 9.93 -7.91 22.27
C GLU A 634 8.50 -8.28 22.66
N ILE A 635 8.23 -9.53 23.04
CA ILE A 635 6.88 -10.01 23.41
C ILE A 635 6.81 -10.36 24.90
N THR A 636 5.67 -10.07 25.55
CA THR A 636 5.45 -10.38 26.97
C THR A 636 5.29 -11.89 27.20
N GLN A 637 5.66 -12.41 28.38
CA GLN A 637 5.65 -13.86 28.64
C GLN A 637 4.25 -14.50 28.51
N ASP A 638 3.20 -13.79 28.90
CA ASP A 638 1.81 -14.24 28.74
C ASP A 638 1.42 -14.39 27.26
N ARG A 639 1.82 -13.45 26.39
CA ARG A 639 1.61 -13.51 24.94
C ARG A 639 2.45 -14.61 24.30
N ILE A 640 3.70 -14.81 24.74
CA ILE A 640 4.56 -15.93 24.31
C ILE A 640 3.89 -17.27 24.63
N ASN A 641 3.35 -17.42 25.84
CA ASN A 641 2.67 -18.64 26.26
C ASN A 641 1.40 -18.89 25.42
N ALA A 642 0.68 -17.83 25.03
CA ALA A 642 -0.49 -17.94 24.14
C ALA A 642 -0.08 -18.36 22.72
N LEU A 643 0.97 -17.76 22.16
CA LEU A 643 1.54 -18.15 20.86
C LEU A 643 1.97 -19.61 20.84
N ALA A 644 2.69 -20.08 21.87
CA ALA A 644 3.15 -21.46 21.98
C ALA A 644 2.03 -22.50 22.12
N ARG A 645 0.80 -22.08 22.48
CA ARG A 645 -0.39 -22.94 22.51
C ARG A 645 -1.09 -23.02 21.15
N LEU A 646 -0.91 -22.02 20.30
CA LEU A 646 -1.65 -21.85 19.05
C LEU A 646 -0.82 -22.24 17.83
N TYR A 647 0.47 -21.88 17.81
CA TYR A 647 1.40 -22.21 16.73
C TYR A 647 2.30 -23.39 17.11
N GLU A 648 2.69 -24.18 16.11
CA GLU A 648 3.57 -25.34 16.29
C GLU A 648 5.04 -24.94 16.40
N CYS A 649 5.45 -23.93 15.61
CA CYS A 649 6.81 -23.42 15.57
C CYS A 649 6.82 -21.89 15.53
N VAL A 650 7.91 -21.28 16.01
CA VAL A 650 8.11 -19.83 15.96
C VAL A 650 8.19 -19.30 14.52
N ASP A 651 8.62 -20.13 13.57
CA ASP A 651 8.67 -19.82 12.13
C ASP A 651 7.29 -19.87 11.44
N ASP A 652 6.24 -20.28 12.16
CA ASP A 652 4.86 -20.36 11.66
C ASP A 652 4.03 -19.12 12.01
N ILE A 653 4.54 -18.23 12.87
CA ILE A 653 3.82 -17.05 13.33
C ILE A 653 3.59 -16.10 12.15
N ASP A 654 2.32 -15.79 11.87
CA ASP A 654 1.93 -14.80 10.86
C ASP A 654 2.52 -13.43 11.23
N LEU A 655 3.04 -12.67 10.25
CA LEU A 655 3.63 -11.35 10.49
C LEU A 655 2.68 -10.43 11.26
N PHE A 656 1.40 -10.37 10.87
CA PHE A 656 0.40 -9.55 11.56
C PHE A 656 0.29 -9.92 13.04
N VAL A 657 0.23 -11.22 13.34
CA VAL A 657 0.06 -11.72 14.71
C VAL A 657 1.29 -11.43 15.56
N GLY A 658 2.47 -11.79 15.08
CA GLY A 658 3.71 -11.61 15.84
C GLY A 658 4.01 -10.13 16.10
N GLY A 659 3.94 -9.29 15.07
CA GLY A 659 4.22 -7.86 15.19
C GLY A 659 3.22 -7.12 16.08
N SER A 660 1.94 -7.51 16.06
CA SER A 660 0.91 -6.88 16.92
C SER A 660 1.08 -7.24 18.40
N LEU A 661 1.76 -8.34 18.72
CA LEU A 661 1.97 -8.80 20.09
C LEU A 661 3.27 -8.28 20.71
N GLU A 662 4.10 -7.58 19.94
CA GLU A 662 5.27 -6.88 20.46
C GLU A 662 4.87 -5.81 21.48
N ARG A 663 5.82 -5.43 22.33
CA ARG A 663 5.77 -4.22 23.15
C ARG A 663 6.12 -3.05 22.26
N ASP A 664 5.46 -1.94 22.50
CA ASP A 664 5.74 -0.72 21.77
C ASP A 664 7.18 -0.26 22.02
N VAL A 665 7.81 0.23 20.96
CA VAL A 665 9.05 0.97 21.08
C VAL A 665 8.75 2.28 21.80
N GLN A 666 9.63 2.69 22.71
CA GLN A 666 9.41 3.90 23.52
C GLN A 666 9.14 5.14 22.65
N GLY A 667 7.96 5.74 22.81
CA GLY A 667 7.55 6.94 22.06
C GLY A 667 6.93 6.64 20.69
N SER A 668 6.73 5.37 20.34
CA SER A 668 5.96 4.94 19.18
C SER A 668 4.76 4.10 19.62
N ILE A 669 3.75 4.01 18.76
CA ILE A 669 2.65 3.06 18.89
C ILE A 669 2.98 1.67 18.31
N PHE A 670 4.16 1.50 17.69
CA PHE A 670 4.53 0.24 17.04
C PHE A 670 5.59 -0.51 17.85
N GLY A 671 5.49 -1.84 17.86
CA GLY A 671 6.62 -2.71 18.20
C GLY A 671 7.74 -2.64 17.16
N HIS A 672 8.95 -3.11 17.54
CA HIS A 672 10.18 -3.00 16.74
C HIS A 672 10.02 -3.45 15.28
N THR A 673 9.39 -4.59 15.04
CA THR A 673 9.27 -5.17 13.69
C THR A 673 8.35 -4.32 12.81
N PHE A 674 7.19 -3.90 13.32
CA PHE A 674 6.30 -3.02 12.57
C PHE A 674 6.89 -1.61 12.42
N HIS A 675 7.55 -1.10 13.45
CA HIS A 675 8.23 0.19 13.41
C HIS A 675 9.25 0.25 12.27
N CYS A 676 10.10 -0.78 12.15
CA CYS A 676 11.06 -0.96 11.06
C CYS A 676 10.39 -0.95 9.67
N ILE A 677 9.33 -1.75 9.46
CA ILE A 677 8.63 -1.85 8.17
C ILE A 677 7.94 -0.53 7.81
N VAL A 678 7.28 0.11 8.78
CA VAL A 678 6.57 1.37 8.59
C VAL A 678 7.55 2.52 8.31
N ALA A 679 8.66 2.59 9.05
CA ALA A 679 9.71 3.57 8.82
C ALA A 679 10.32 3.43 7.41
N GLU A 680 10.63 2.21 6.97
CA GLU A 680 11.15 1.95 5.62
C GLU A 680 10.16 2.39 4.54
N GLN A 681 8.86 2.14 4.71
CA GLN A 681 7.87 2.59 3.75
C GLN A 681 7.81 4.11 3.65
N PHE A 682 7.72 4.84 4.76
CA PHE A 682 7.63 6.31 4.73
C PHE A 682 8.95 6.95 4.27
N TYR A 683 10.10 6.31 4.52
CA TYR A 683 11.35 6.70 3.89
C TYR A 683 11.24 6.63 2.36
N ARG A 684 10.78 5.50 1.80
CA ARG A 684 10.62 5.33 0.34
C ARG A 684 9.61 6.29 -0.27
N THR A 685 8.48 6.53 0.40
CA THR A 685 7.42 7.42 -0.09
C THR A 685 7.87 8.88 -0.17
N ARG A 686 8.81 9.30 0.68
CA ARG A 686 9.45 10.62 0.59
C ARG A 686 10.57 10.65 -0.46
N ILE A 687 11.54 9.77 -0.30
CA ILE A 687 12.81 9.81 -1.04
C ILE A 687 12.66 9.37 -2.50
N GLY A 688 11.76 8.43 -2.77
CA GLY A 688 11.46 7.95 -4.12
C GLY A 688 10.43 8.81 -4.87
N ASP A 689 9.91 9.88 -4.27
CA ASP A 689 8.92 10.76 -4.89
C ASP A 689 9.56 12.03 -5.45
N ARG A 690 9.69 12.10 -6.77
CA ARG A 690 10.28 13.26 -7.49
C ARG A 690 9.57 14.56 -7.17
N PHE A 691 8.27 14.50 -6.89
CA PHE A 691 7.40 15.65 -6.65
C PHE A 691 7.13 15.92 -5.17
N PHE A 692 7.84 15.26 -4.25
CA PHE A 692 7.67 15.49 -2.81
C PHE A 692 7.86 16.98 -2.48
N TYR A 693 7.01 17.52 -1.62
CA TYR A 693 6.77 18.97 -1.55
C TYR A 693 7.99 19.82 -1.19
N ASP A 694 8.95 19.27 -0.44
CA ASP A 694 10.14 19.99 0.01
C ASP A 694 11.35 19.82 -0.92
N ASN A 695 11.24 19.05 -2.02
CA ASN A 695 12.31 18.88 -2.99
C ASN A 695 12.69 20.23 -3.62
N GLY A 696 13.96 20.63 -3.49
CA GLY A 696 14.52 21.84 -4.10
C GLY A 696 15.14 21.60 -5.47
N GLU A 697 15.39 22.70 -6.20
CA GLU A 697 16.14 22.72 -7.47
C GLU A 697 15.57 21.86 -8.60
N MET A 698 14.28 21.53 -8.55
CA MET A 698 13.56 20.84 -9.61
C MET A 698 12.66 21.83 -10.38
N PRO A 699 12.36 21.58 -11.67
CA PRO A 699 11.47 22.45 -12.46
C PRO A 699 10.09 22.66 -11.83
N HIS A 700 9.62 21.68 -11.04
CA HIS A 700 8.35 21.70 -10.33
C HIS A 700 8.46 22.07 -8.85
N SER A 701 9.62 22.46 -8.33
CA SER A 701 9.77 22.87 -6.94
C SER A 701 8.89 24.07 -6.60
N PHE A 702 8.41 24.15 -5.36
CA PHE A 702 7.84 25.39 -4.85
C PHE A 702 8.94 26.45 -4.66
N SER A 703 8.63 27.73 -4.82
CA SER A 703 9.55 28.81 -4.46
C SER A 703 9.79 28.84 -2.94
N SER A 704 10.82 29.56 -2.49
CA SER A 704 11.15 29.60 -1.07
C SER A 704 10.02 30.22 -0.25
N ASP A 705 9.34 31.23 -0.80
CA ASP A 705 8.20 31.88 -0.16
C ASP A 705 7.00 30.93 -0.12
N GLN A 706 6.72 30.22 -1.21
CA GLN A 706 5.66 29.21 -1.26
C GLN A 706 5.90 28.09 -0.24
N LEU A 707 7.13 27.56 -0.17
CA LEU A 707 7.47 26.49 0.77
C LEU A 707 7.37 26.95 2.23
N LYS A 708 7.73 28.21 2.52
CA LYS A 708 7.57 28.80 3.86
C LYS A 708 6.11 28.83 4.29
N GLU A 709 5.19 29.12 3.37
CA GLU A 709 3.75 29.13 3.66
C GLU A 709 3.18 27.72 3.80
N ILE A 710 3.56 26.76 2.95
CA ILE A 710 3.14 25.35 3.08
C ILE A 710 3.54 24.77 4.43
N LYS A 711 4.71 25.13 4.96
CA LYS A 711 5.19 24.64 6.27
C LYS A 711 4.46 25.23 7.48
N LYS A 712 3.50 26.13 7.27
CA LYS A 712 2.59 26.61 8.31
C LYS A 712 1.33 25.76 8.41
N THR A 713 1.02 24.96 7.38
CA THR A 713 -0.17 24.13 7.35
C THR A 713 -0.19 23.16 8.53
N SER A 714 -1.37 23.00 9.13
CA SER A 714 -1.64 21.95 10.10
C SER A 714 -3.05 21.41 9.92
N LEU A 715 -3.34 20.22 10.46
CA LEU A 715 -4.72 19.72 10.46
C LEU A 715 -5.67 20.70 11.18
N ALA A 716 -5.19 21.33 12.27
CA ALA A 716 -5.94 22.36 12.99
C ALA A 716 -6.31 23.54 12.08
N ARG A 717 -5.37 24.02 11.25
CA ARG A 717 -5.61 25.10 10.29
C ARG A 717 -6.62 24.70 9.23
N VAL A 718 -6.48 23.49 8.65
CA VAL A 718 -7.43 22.96 7.66
C VAL A 718 -8.84 22.87 8.25
N ILE A 719 -9.00 22.43 9.49
CA ILE A 719 -10.29 22.41 10.19
C ILE A 719 -10.86 23.83 10.30
N CYS A 720 -10.07 24.76 10.81
CA CYS A 720 -10.51 26.15 11.00
C CYS A 720 -10.91 26.85 9.69
N ASP A 721 -10.24 26.56 8.58
CA ASP A 721 -10.53 27.19 7.29
C ASP A 721 -11.72 26.58 6.55
N ASN A 722 -12.15 25.35 6.92
CA ASN A 722 -13.11 24.54 6.15
C ASN A 722 -14.37 24.11 6.92
N THR A 723 -14.58 24.66 8.10
CA THR A 723 -15.79 24.49 8.91
C THR A 723 -16.49 25.82 9.11
N ASP A 724 -17.75 25.78 9.55
CA ASP A 724 -18.58 26.99 9.73
C ASP A 724 -18.75 27.36 11.23
N GLY A 725 -18.70 26.37 12.12
CA GLY A 725 -18.93 26.49 13.55
C GLY A 725 -17.82 25.94 14.44
N VAL A 726 -16.69 25.48 13.91
CA VAL A 726 -15.54 25.09 14.75
C VAL A 726 -14.67 26.31 15.01
N TYR A 727 -14.90 26.96 16.15
CA TYR A 727 -14.17 28.17 16.54
C TYR A 727 -12.91 27.91 17.37
N TYR A 728 -12.82 26.72 17.98
CA TYR A 728 -11.73 26.34 18.88
C TYR A 728 -11.22 24.95 18.52
N VAL A 729 -9.90 24.80 18.42
CA VAL A 729 -9.24 23.52 18.18
C VAL A 729 -7.86 23.52 18.82
N GLN A 730 -7.38 22.35 19.21
CA GLN A 730 -6.02 22.16 19.72
C GLN A 730 -5.01 22.40 18.60
N LYS A 731 -3.84 22.96 18.93
CA LYS A 731 -2.76 23.14 17.95
C LYS A 731 -2.33 21.80 17.33
N LYS A 732 -2.20 20.77 18.16
CA LYS A 732 -1.97 19.40 17.70
C LYS A 732 -3.28 18.65 17.66
N ALA A 733 -3.98 18.69 16.52
CA ALA A 733 -5.31 18.11 16.38
C ALA A 733 -5.35 16.57 16.54
N PHE A 734 -4.20 15.91 16.39
CA PHE A 734 -4.04 14.46 16.61
C PHE A 734 -3.90 14.07 18.09
N GLU A 735 -3.61 15.03 18.98
CA GLU A 735 -3.45 14.80 20.41
C GLU A 735 -4.66 15.34 21.18
N LEU A 736 -5.08 14.65 22.24
CA LEU A 736 -6.18 15.07 23.10
C LEU A 736 -5.89 16.42 23.75
N GLU A 737 -6.97 17.11 24.15
CA GLU A 737 -6.85 18.34 24.92
C GLU A 737 -6.17 18.07 26.27
N SER A 738 -5.18 18.89 26.60
CA SER A 738 -4.48 18.82 27.88
C SER A 738 -3.91 20.19 28.26
N THR A 739 -3.29 20.27 29.43
CA THR A 739 -2.53 21.46 29.86
C THR A 739 -1.38 21.80 28.91
N TYR A 740 -0.87 20.83 28.15
CA TYR A 740 0.20 21.01 27.16
C TYR A 740 -0.29 21.12 25.71
N ASN A 741 -1.58 20.87 25.47
CA ASN A 741 -2.22 20.99 24.17
C ASN A 741 -3.64 21.60 24.33
N PRO A 742 -3.75 22.85 24.83
CA PRO A 742 -5.04 23.50 25.01
C PRO A 742 -5.67 23.87 23.66
N LYS A 743 -6.96 24.17 23.68
CA LYS A 743 -7.67 24.71 22.52
C LYS A 743 -7.36 26.19 22.33
N TYR A 744 -7.17 26.59 21.07
CA TYR A 744 -6.98 27.98 20.65
C TYR A 744 -8.10 28.39 19.71
N ARG A 745 -8.38 29.70 19.65
CA ARG A 745 -9.32 30.21 18.67
C ARG A 745 -8.75 30.07 17.26
N CYS A 746 -9.61 29.79 16.29
CA CYS A 746 -9.22 29.68 14.89
C CYS A 746 -8.68 30.98 14.27
N ASP A 747 -8.95 32.14 14.88
CA ASP A 747 -8.45 33.46 14.51
C ASP A 747 -7.18 33.88 15.29
N ASP A 748 -6.68 33.02 16.20
CA ASP A 748 -5.37 33.17 16.82
C ASP A 748 -4.28 32.63 15.87
N TYR A 749 -3.84 33.49 14.94
CA TYR A 749 -2.83 33.14 13.93
C TYR A 749 -1.41 32.98 14.49
N GLU A 750 -1.16 33.32 15.76
CA GLU A 750 0.11 32.97 16.41
C GLU A 750 0.10 31.51 16.85
N ALA A 751 -1.02 31.03 17.38
CA ALA A 751 -1.18 29.64 17.80
C ALA A 751 -1.45 28.69 16.63
N ILE A 752 -2.32 29.10 15.69
CA ILE A 752 -2.75 28.33 14.51
C ILE A 752 -2.45 29.17 13.24
N PRO A 753 -1.21 29.13 12.73
CA PRO A 753 -0.75 29.97 11.64
C PRO A 753 -1.60 29.89 10.37
N TYR A 754 -1.86 31.04 9.75
CA TYR A 754 -2.51 31.13 8.44
C TYR A 754 -1.52 30.85 7.31
N VAL A 755 -1.99 30.15 6.27
CA VAL A 755 -1.25 29.89 5.03
C VAL A 755 -1.54 31.00 4.03
N ASP A 756 -0.55 31.88 3.80
CA ASP A 756 -0.72 33.04 2.92
C ASP A 756 -0.46 32.68 1.44
N LEU A 757 -1.54 32.60 0.66
CA LEU A 757 -1.46 32.25 -0.76
C LEU A 757 -0.95 33.38 -1.68
N THR A 758 -0.66 34.57 -1.15
CA THR A 758 -0.08 35.66 -1.95
C THR A 758 1.28 35.30 -2.56
N ALA A 759 2.00 34.33 -1.98
CA ALA A 759 3.22 33.77 -2.55
C ALA A 759 3.03 33.07 -3.92
N TRP A 760 1.79 32.79 -4.33
CA TRP A 760 1.43 32.26 -5.67
C TRP A 760 0.98 33.33 -6.66
N LYS A 761 0.92 34.60 -6.26
CA LYS A 761 0.60 35.70 -7.17
C LYS A 761 1.70 35.87 -8.22
N LYS A 762 1.34 35.83 -9.50
CA LYS A 762 2.27 36.07 -10.60
C LYS A 762 2.20 37.52 -11.10
N PRO A 763 3.33 38.11 -11.53
CA PRO A 763 3.32 39.39 -12.23
C PRO A 763 2.50 39.30 -13.52
N ILE A 764 1.81 40.38 -13.87
CA ILE A 764 1.00 40.47 -15.10
C ILE A 764 1.85 40.25 -16.38
N LEU A 765 3.18 40.43 -16.30
CA LEU A 765 4.10 40.33 -17.43
C LEU A 765 4.68 38.91 -17.66
N ASP A 766 4.55 37.99 -16.70
CA ASP A 766 5.13 36.62 -16.75
C ASP A 766 4.14 35.56 -17.29
N LEU A 767 3.13 35.98 -18.06
CA LEU A 767 1.92 35.18 -18.33
C LEU A 767 1.93 34.31 -19.60
N PHE A 768 3.05 34.20 -20.32
CA PHE A 768 3.13 33.39 -21.56
C PHE A 768 3.61 31.94 -21.35
N ASP A 769 3.57 31.43 -20.12
CA ASP A 769 4.00 30.06 -19.76
C ASP A 769 2.83 29.09 -19.47
#